data_AF-A0A511J7L5-F1
#
_entry.id   AF-A0A511J7L5-F1
#
_cell.length_a   1.000
_cell.length_b   1.000
_cell.length_c   1.000
_cell.angle_alpha   90.00
_cell.angle_beta   90.00
_cell.angle_gamma   90.00
#
_symmetry.space_group_name_H-M   'P 1'
#
loop_
_entity.id
_entity.type
_entity.pdbx_description
1 polymer ?
#
loop_
_entity_poly.entity_id
_entity_poly.type
_entity_poly.pdbx_seq_one_letter_code
_entity_poly.pdbx_strand_id
1 'polypeptide(L)'
;MLEADQDGRVTVTVDGREVRLRADVTLLQALRAEGVEVPSLCHDGRLERANGSCGLCVVEVGADSPRDVKACITPVTAGMVVTTGSDRLQDYRKVRLEQLLCDHNADCLAPCVQTCPAHIDIQTYLNHVATGNFQAAIRVIKDRNPFPSVCGRVCPHPCEDECRRNLVDEPLAINHVKRFVADWDREQPESWMPHLAEPSGKHIAVVGAGPSGLSAAYYAAIAGHRVTVFEKQDAPGGMMRYGIPEYRLPKATLDEEIAFMQAIGVEIVTGRALGTHLRLEDLRRDFDAVYLAVGSWRATPLKLDGEHLPGVHLGIDYLRHVVKGTDEPVGDTVVVIGGGNTAIDCVRTALRKGATDVKLVYRRTRDEMPAETLEIDEALHEGIEMVFLAAPTSIEADGDRLRLTCMRMELGEPDRSGRRRPVMVDGSEFTIAADTIIGAIGQTTDTGFLWDDLPVRLNKWGDVEIDGSTMQSSERNVFAGGDCVTGPATVIQAVAAGRRAATAIDEFVRQGYVRPSHEDYACSRGTLEDLPRDEFEVVPRARRAVMPALPPAERIGSFVEVELGLTAQQARDEAARCLECGCSKQNHCSLRDQATAHRVEFATPLHIRPYTPIAQDHPFIVRDHNKCISCGRCVAACAQVEGVDVLAFQLEGGRLTVGTRTDEPLGLTDCVSCGQCVRACPCGALDYTRERGGVFSAMNDPARTVVGFVAPAVRSVIASHYGLAPDEASGFIAGLMRRVGFDKVFDFVFAADLTIVEETTEFLERVTSGERLPQLTSCCPGWVNLVERRFPELIPLLSSCRSPQQMMGATVKSHFAQRVGIPLEQLYTVSIVPCLAKKYEAARPEFATDGVRDVDAVLTTTEFLEMVEMLHLSPQDVEPAEFDEPYARVSGAGVLFGASGGVAEAALRMAVEKLTGEPMADLDMHDVRGLQGFKEATVVAGGATVRVAVINGLGNVDQLAKRIRAGEDVGYDLIEVMACPGGCINGAGHPVPDDVQEMTARQQVLVDIDRTATHRTSQGNPDILRLYDEFYGEPGSPVAHRLLHTSYAPFRATEPEVVR
;
A
#
# COMPACT_ATOMS: atom_id res chain seq x y z
N MET A 1 33.43 26.94 -33.75
CA MET A 1 33.31 26.35 -32.40
C MET A 1 32.34 27.24 -31.65
N LEU A 2 31.11 26.78 -31.42
CA LEU A 2 30.18 27.50 -30.55
C LEU A 2 30.57 27.12 -29.11
N GLU A 3 31.08 28.09 -28.37
CA GLU A 3 31.63 27.95 -27.01
C GLU A 3 30.52 27.70 -25.99
N ALA A 4 30.76 26.78 -25.05
CA ALA A 4 29.90 26.62 -23.87
C ALA A 4 29.86 27.94 -23.08
N ASP A 5 28.74 28.26 -22.45
CA ASP A 5 28.63 29.46 -21.62
C ASP A 5 29.41 29.31 -20.29
N GLN A 6 29.40 30.36 -19.47
CA GLN A 6 30.12 30.39 -18.17
C GLN A 6 29.67 29.28 -17.21
N ASP A 7 28.49 28.69 -17.44
CA ASP A 7 27.91 27.60 -16.65
C ASP A 7 28.10 26.22 -17.31
N GLY A 8 28.89 26.12 -18.39
CA GLY A 8 29.17 24.86 -19.08
C GLY A 8 27.99 24.31 -19.89
N ARG A 9 26.99 25.13 -20.22
CA ARG A 9 25.83 24.74 -21.00
C ARG A 9 26.06 24.95 -22.50
N VAL A 10 25.45 24.08 -23.31
CA VAL A 10 25.47 24.12 -24.77
C VAL A 10 24.05 24.15 -25.33
N THR A 11 23.87 24.79 -26.48
CA THR A 11 22.56 24.87 -27.16
C THR A 11 22.28 23.58 -27.93
N VAL A 12 21.11 22.99 -27.72
CA VAL A 12 20.61 21.75 -28.31
C VAL A 12 19.16 21.97 -28.74
N THR A 13 18.71 21.38 -29.84
CA THR A 13 17.29 21.37 -30.23
C THR A 13 16.65 20.08 -29.71
N VAL A 14 15.59 20.17 -28.90
CA VAL A 14 14.85 19.02 -28.35
C VAL A 14 13.38 19.15 -28.76
N ASP A 15 12.85 18.16 -29.50
CA ASP A 15 11.46 18.13 -29.98
C ASP A 15 11.03 19.44 -30.68
N GLY A 16 11.95 19.99 -31.49
CA GLY A 16 11.74 21.23 -32.24
C GLY A 16 11.91 22.53 -31.44
N ARG A 17 12.32 22.45 -30.16
CA ARG A 17 12.57 23.61 -29.29
C ARG A 17 14.05 23.75 -28.96
N GLU A 18 14.59 24.97 -28.94
CA GLU A 18 15.95 25.19 -28.46
C GLU A 18 15.99 25.13 -26.93
N VAL A 19 16.89 24.32 -26.38
CA VAL A 19 17.11 24.08 -24.95
C VAL A 19 18.61 24.20 -24.65
N ARG A 20 18.95 24.73 -23.48
CA ARG A 20 20.34 24.83 -23.02
C ARG A 20 20.67 23.72 -22.03
N LEU A 21 21.48 22.77 -22.47
CA LEU A 21 21.81 21.57 -21.72
C LEU A 21 23.24 21.62 -21.18
N ARG A 22 23.45 21.11 -19.97
CA ARG A 22 24.79 20.92 -19.38
C ARG A 22 25.60 19.88 -20.18
N ALA A 23 26.86 20.20 -20.48
CA ALA A 23 27.73 19.34 -21.28
C ALA A 23 28.52 18.30 -20.45
N ASP A 24 28.57 18.46 -19.13
CA ASP A 24 29.35 17.62 -18.20
C ASP A 24 28.62 16.37 -17.72
N VAL A 25 27.32 16.24 -18.03
CA VAL A 25 26.49 15.09 -17.68
C VAL A 25 26.00 14.33 -18.93
N THR A 26 25.38 13.17 -18.72
CA THR A 26 24.77 12.42 -19.82
C THR A 26 23.55 13.16 -20.39
N LEU A 27 23.21 12.86 -21.64
CA LEU A 27 22.03 13.42 -22.31
C LEU A 27 20.75 13.14 -21.53
N LEU A 28 20.61 11.95 -20.91
CA LEU A 28 19.47 11.63 -20.06
C LEU A 28 19.35 12.58 -18.87
N GLN A 29 20.45 12.78 -18.13
CA GLN A 29 20.47 13.66 -16.95
C GLN A 29 20.23 15.12 -17.35
N ALA A 30 20.87 15.58 -18.42
CA ALA A 30 20.68 16.93 -18.93
C ALA A 30 19.23 17.21 -19.35
N LEU A 31 18.60 16.26 -20.07
CA LEU A 31 17.21 16.41 -20.51
C LEU A 31 16.24 16.44 -19.32
N ARG A 32 16.43 15.55 -18.34
CA ARG A 32 15.57 15.52 -17.14
C ARG A 32 15.70 16.77 -16.29
N ALA A 33 16.90 17.32 -16.15
CA ALA A 33 17.13 18.57 -15.41
C ALA A 33 16.38 19.77 -16.01
N GLU A 34 16.06 19.73 -17.31
CA GLU A 34 15.27 20.75 -18.01
C GLU A 34 13.79 20.33 -18.17
N GLY A 35 13.32 19.33 -17.42
CA GLY A 35 11.93 18.88 -17.41
C GLY A 35 11.51 18.07 -18.63
N VAL A 36 12.47 17.59 -19.45
CA VAL A 36 12.18 16.70 -20.59
C VAL A 36 12.17 15.24 -20.11
N GLU A 37 10.99 14.63 -20.11
CA GLU A 37 10.83 13.24 -19.70
C GLU A 37 11.42 12.25 -20.71
N VAL A 38 12.38 11.46 -20.25
CA VAL A 38 12.92 10.32 -20.99
C VAL A 38 12.91 9.11 -20.07
N PRO A 39 12.22 8.01 -20.43
CA PRO A 39 11.99 6.89 -19.51
C PRO A 39 13.25 6.04 -19.31
N SER A 40 13.43 5.48 -18.11
CA SER A 40 14.53 4.56 -17.80
C SER A 40 14.24 3.72 -16.56
N LEU A 41 14.58 2.42 -16.59
CA LEU A 41 14.48 1.54 -15.41
C LEU A 41 15.85 1.17 -14.80
N CYS A 42 16.93 1.23 -15.59
CA CYS A 42 18.27 0.81 -15.16
C CYS A 42 19.20 1.96 -14.73
N HIS A 43 18.75 3.21 -14.81
CA HIS A 43 19.53 4.38 -14.38
C HIS A 43 19.31 4.65 -12.90
N ASP A 44 20.38 4.95 -12.19
CA ASP A 44 20.36 5.40 -10.80
C ASP A 44 20.92 6.82 -10.76
N GLY A 45 20.16 7.78 -10.22
CA GLY A 45 20.51 9.22 -10.26
C GLY A 45 21.82 9.57 -9.54
N ARG A 46 22.32 8.68 -8.67
CA ARG A 46 23.58 8.84 -7.94
C ARG A 46 24.82 8.44 -8.75
N LEU A 47 24.64 7.83 -9.91
CA LEU A 47 25.73 7.37 -10.77
C LEU A 47 25.88 8.29 -11.98
N GLU A 48 27.12 8.52 -12.41
CA GLU A 48 27.40 9.33 -13.61
C GLU A 48 26.87 8.67 -14.89
N ARG A 49 26.80 7.34 -14.93
CA ARG A 49 26.37 6.57 -16.11
C ARG A 49 25.54 5.37 -15.72
N ALA A 50 24.53 5.06 -16.54
CA ALA A 50 23.82 3.78 -16.44
C ALA A 50 24.53 2.67 -17.23
N ASN A 51 24.17 1.42 -16.95
CA ASN A 51 24.55 0.27 -17.78
C ASN A 51 23.79 0.21 -19.12
N GLY A 52 22.73 1.02 -19.30
CA GLY A 52 21.93 1.09 -20.53
C GLY A 52 21.18 -0.20 -20.91
N SER A 53 21.01 -1.14 -19.98
CA SER A 53 20.40 -2.47 -20.23
C SER A 53 18.91 -2.39 -20.58
N CYS A 54 18.15 -1.52 -19.92
CA CYS A 54 16.69 -1.46 -20.12
C CYS A 54 16.30 -0.97 -21.52
N GLY A 55 17.09 -0.08 -22.13
CA GLY A 55 16.84 0.45 -23.47
C GLY A 55 15.73 1.52 -23.58
N LEU A 56 14.95 1.80 -22.53
CA LEU A 56 13.84 2.77 -22.63
C LEU A 56 14.28 4.20 -22.94
N CYS A 57 15.51 4.58 -22.53
CA CYS A 57 16.06 5.91 -22.73
C CYS A 57 16.58 6.16 -24.15
N VAL A 58 16.20 5.32 -25.13
CA VAL A 58 16.56 5.54 -26.53
C VAL A 58 15.84 6.78 -27.03
N VAL A 59 16.63 7.64 -27.70
CA VAL A 59 16.20 8.89 -28.35
C VAL A 59 16.83 8.96 -29.73
N GLU A 60 16.20 9.74 -30.60
CA GLU A 60 16.67 10.02 -31.96
C GLU A 60 17.60 11.24 -31.93
N VAL A 61 18.79 11.15 -32.52
CA VAL A 61 19.73 12.29 -32.63
C VAL A 61 20.12 12.56 -34.07
N GLY A 62 19.82 13.76 -34.57
CA GLY A 62 20.10 14.24 -35.93
C GLY A 62 18.86 14.79 -36.63
N ALA A 63 19.04 15.71 -37.59
CA ALA A 63 17.92 16.36 -38.30
C ALA A 63 17.44 15.57 -39.54
N ASP A 64 18.35 15.19 -40.46
CA ASP A 64 17.99 14.58 -41.75
C ASP A 64 18.07 13.04 -41.74
N SER A 65 18.92 12.48 -40.87
CA SER A 65 19.10 11.03 -40.70
C SER A 65 19.36 10.73 -39.21
N PRO A 66 18.30 10.73 -38.39
CA PRO A 66 18.45 10.53 -36.96
C PRO A 66 19.01 9.14 -36.65
N ARG A 67 19.97 9.08 -35.73
CA ARG A 67 20.49 7.83 -35.16
C ARG A 67 19.86 7.55 -33.79
N ASP A 68 19.60 6.29 -33.52
CA ASP A 68 19.15 5.84 -32.20
C ASP A 68 20.34 5.77 -31.24
N VAL A 69 20.25 6.52 -30.15
CA VAL A 69 21.26 6.51 -29.09
C VAL A 69 20.60 6.31 -27.73
N LYS A 70 21.32 5.68 -26.82
CA LYS A 70 20.90 5.59 -25.42
C LYS A 70 21.29 6.88 -24.71
N ALA A 71 20.30 7.69 -24.33
CA ALA A 71 20.55 8.98 -23.68
C ALA A 71 21.37 8.84 -22.39
N CYS A 72 21.24 7.72 -21.65
CA CYS A 72 21.90 7.48 -20.36
C CYS A 72 23.41 7.24 -20.40
N ILE A 73 24.01 7.16 -21.60
CA ILE A 73 25.46 7.01 -21.81
C ILE A 73 26.00 7.97 -22.88
N THR A 74 25.12 8.76 -23.49
CA THR A 74 25.49 9.67 -24.58
C THR A 74 25.87 11.02 -23.99
N PRO A 75 27.07 11.57 -24.24
CA PRO A 75 27.42 12.92 -23.81
C PRO A 75 26.66 13.97 -24.63
N VAL A 76 26.39 15.12 -24.04
CA VAL A 76 25.76 16.25 -24.73
C VAL A 76 26.80 16.99 -25.58
N THR A 77 26.47 17.29 -26.84
CA THR A 77 27.32 18.11 -27.71
C THR A 77 26.55 19.28 -28.30
N ALA A 78 27.21 20.43 -28.45
CA ALA A 78 26.60 21.63 -29.03
C ALA A 78 26.02 21.37 -30.43
N GLY A 79 24.81 21.88 -30.67
CA GLY A 79 24.10 21.72 -31.95
C GLY A 79 23.46 20.33 -32.15
N MET A 80 23.38 19.48 -31.13
CA MET A 80 22.57 18.27 -31.21
C MET A 80 21.11 18.62 -31.52
N VAL A 81 20.47 17.79 -32.34
CA VAL A 81 19.01 17.80 -32.56
C VAL A 81 18.50 16.48 -32.03
N VAL A 82 17.61 16.52 -31.05
CA VAL A 82 17.13 15.37 -30.28
C VAL A 82 15.61 15.28 -30.41
N THR A 83 15.09 14.09 -30.72
CA THR A 83 13.67 13.79 -30.66
C THR A 83 13.44 12.71 -29.60
N THR A 84 12.53 12.98 -28.66
CA THR A 84 12.32 12.12 -27.48
C THR A 84 11.02 11.32 -27.53
N GLY A 85 10.06 11.73 -28.38
CA GLY A 85 8.69 11.20 -28.37
C GLY A 85 8.03 11.04 -29.74
N SER A 86 8.71 10.47 -30.74
CA SER A 86 8.09 10.07 -32.00
C SER A 86 7.27 8.78 -31.88
N ASP A 87 6.28 8.55 -32.75
CA ASP A 87 5.47 7.31 -32.77
C ASP A 87 6.35 6.06 -32.84
N ARG A 88 7.43 6.12 -33.63
CA ARG A 88 8.42 5.05 -33.74
C ARG A 88 9.13 4.76 -32.41
N LEU A 89 9.48 5.79 -31.63
CA LEU A 89 10.08 5.62 -30.31
C LEU A 89 9.06 5.03 -29.32
N GLN A 90 7.78 5.38 -29.43
CA GLN A 90 6.73 4.79 -28.61
C GLN A 90 6.58 3.29 -28.90
N ASP A 91 6.53 2.91 -30.17
CA ASP A 91 6.48 1.50 -30.60
C ASP A 91 7.73 0.73 -30.13
N TYR A 92 8.92 1.32 -30.28
CA TYR A 92 10.17 0.73 -29.79
C TYR A 92 10.12 0.47 -28.28
N ARG A 93 9.66 1.45 -27.49
CA ARG A 93 9.57 1.34 -26.03
C ARG A 93 8.54 0.30 -25.61
N LYS A 94 7.38 0.23 -26.28
CA LYS A 94 6.37 -0.81 -26.07
C LYS A 94 6.96 -2.20 -26.27
N VAL A 95 7.58 -2.47 -27.42
CA VAL A 95 8.25 -3.76 -27.70
C VAL A 95 9.37 -4.05 -26.68
N ARG A 96 10.11 -3.02 -26.27
CA ARG A 96 11.19 -3.20 -25.28
C ARG A 96 10.65 -3.55 -23.90
N LEU A 97 9.52 -2.97 -23.49
CA LEU A 97 8.85 -3.31 -22.23
C LEU A 97 8.31 -4.73 -22.27
N GLU A 98 7.67 -5.15 -23.37
CA GLU A 98 7.23 -6.54 -23.58
C GLU A 98 8.40 -7.52 -23.42
N GLN A 99 9.59 -7.18 -23.94
CA GLN A 99 10.81 -7.98 -23.76
C GLN A 99 11.31 -8.01 -22.31
N LEU A 100 11.21 -6.90 -21.56
CA LEU A 100 11.60 -6.87 -20.15
C LEU A 100 10.62 -7.67 -19.27
N LEU A 101 9.36 -7.75 -19.70
CA LEU A 101 8.26 -8.40 -18.99
C LEU A 101 8.10 -9.88 -19.34
N CYS A 102 8.72 -10.36 -20.43
CA CYS A 102 8.51 -11.74 -20.93
C CYS A 102 8.79 -12.82 -19.87
N ASP A 103 9.74 -12.53 -18.98
CA ASP A 103 10.28 -13.41 -17.97
C ASP A 103 9.84 -13.02 -16.55
N HIS A 104 9.04 -11.96 -16.44
CA HIS A 104 8.44 -11.50 -15.19
C HIS A 104 7.32 -12.48 -14.80
N ASN A 105 7.55 -13.29 -13.77
CA ASN A 105 6.69 -14.40 -13.33
C ASN A 105 6.02 -14.07 -11.99
N ALA A 106 5.39 -12.91 -11.87
CA ALA A 106 4.76 -12.46 -10.63
C ALA A 106 3.33 -11.95 -10.87
N ASP A 107 2.51 -12.01 -9.83
CA ASP A 107 1.21 -11.35 -9.77
C ASP A 107 1.44 -9.89 -9.36
N CYS A 108 1.29 -8.94 -10.29
CA CYS A 108 1.43 -7.50 -9.98
C CYS A 108 0.34 -7.05 -9.01
N LEU A 109 -0.88 -7.55 -9.21
CA LEU A 109 -2.04 -7.38 -8.33
C LEU A 109 -2.43 -8.76 -7.82
N ALA A 110 -2.84 -8.87 -6.56
CA ALA A 110 -3.32 -10.14 -6.03
C ALA A 110 -4.59 -10.61 -6.80
N PRO A 111 -4.76 -11.91 -7.08
CA PRO A 111 -5.92 -12.43 -7.82
C PRO A 111 -7.27 -12.04 -7.21
N CYS A 112 -7.35 -11.98 -5.88
CA CYS A 112 -8.55 -11.55 -5.16
C CYS A 112 -8.91 -10.07 -5.45
N VAL A 113 -7.91 -9.21 -5.66
CA VAL A 113 -8.09 -7.79 -6.04
C VAL A 113 -8.54 -7.67 -7.49
N GLN A 114 -7.97 -8.48 -8.39
CA GLN A 114 -8.36 -8.49 -9.80
C GLN A 114 -9.80 -8.97 -10.00
N THR A 115 -10.22 -9.99 -9.22
CA THR A 115 -11.54 -10.59 -9.33
C THR A 115 -12.62 -9.76 -8.63
N CYS A 116 -12.25 -8.94 -7.64
CA CYS A 116 -13.17 -8.00 -7.01
C CYS A 116 -13.60 -6.93 -8.03
N PRO A 117 -14.91 -6.78 -8.35
CA PRO A 117 -15.35 -5.77 -9.32
C PRO A 117 -15.01 -4.33 -8.91
N ALA A 118 -14.94 -4.06 -7.61
CA ALA A 118 -14.53 -2.77 -7.08
C ALA A 118 -12.99 -2.62 -6.98
N HIS A 119 -12.20 -3.66 -7.23
CA HIS A 119 -10.74 -3.65 -7.05
C HIS A 119 -10.33 -3.12 -5.67
N ILE A 120 -10.99 -3.61 -4.62
CA ILE A 120 -10.58 -3.34 -3.23
C ILE A 120 -9.21 -3.98 -3.01
N ASP A 121 -8.28 -3.27 -2.37
CA ASP A 121 -6.95 -3.78 -2.04
C ASP A 121 -7.02 -4.77 -0.86
N ILE A 122 -7.47 -5.99 -1.17
CA ILE A 122 -7.76 -7.05 -0.21
C ILE A 122 -6.53 -7.49 0.57
N GLN A 123 -5.39 -7.61 -0.11
CA GLN A 123 -4.15 -8.01 0.55
C GLN A 123 -3.75 -7.00 1.63
N THR A 124 -3.84 -5.71 1.32
CA THR A 124 -3.47 -4.65 2.25
C THR A 124 -4.39 -4.60 3.47
N TYR A 125 -5.72 -4.63 3.31
CA TYR A 125 -6.59 -4.59 4.48
C TYR A 125 -6.50 -5.88 5.32
N LEU A 126 -6.26 -7.05 4.71
CA LEU A 126 -6.05 -8.29 5.47
C LEU A 126 -4.76 -8.20 6.30
N ASN A 127 -3.68 -7.64 5.76
CA ASN A 127 -2.44 -7.41 6.51
C ASN A 127 -2.69 -6.46 7.71
N HIS A 128 -3.48 -5.39 7.52
CA HIS A 128 -3.91 -4.53 8.61
C HIS A 128 -4.73 -5.28 9.66
N VAL A 129 -5.70 -6.10 9.26
CA VAL A 129 -6.47 -6.90 10.22
C VAL A 129 -5.57 -7.85 11.00
N ALA A 130 -4.71 -8.63 10.34
CA ALA A 130 -3.80 -9.56 11.01
C ALA A 130 -2.96 -8.88 12.11
N THR A 131 -2.53 -7.64 11.84
CA THR A 131 -1.72 -6.81 12.74
C THR A 131 -2.53 -5.98 13.75
N GLY A 132 -3.86 -6.11 13.77
CA GLY A 132 -4.75 -5.43 14.71
C GLY A 132 -5.14 -3.99 14.32
N ASN A 133 -4.74 -3.54 13.12
CA ASN A 133 -4.98 -2.18 12.62
C ASN A 133 -6.35 -2.02 11.97
N PHE A 134 -7.42 -2.21 12.73
CA PHE A 134 -8.77 -2.20 12.17
C PHE A 134 -9.15 -0.84 11.56
N GLN A 135 -8.67 0.28 12.12
CA GLN A 135 -8.88 1.63 11.58
C GLN A 135 -8.22 1.83 10.20
N ALA A 136 -7.00 1.33 9.99
CA ALA A 136 -6.37 1.37 8.67
C ALA A 136 -7.08 0.42 7.68
N ALA A 137 -7.50 -0.77 8.16
CA ALA A 137 -8.21 -1.74 7.35
C ALA A 137 -9.54 -1.20 6.82
N ILE A 138 -10.37 -0.57 7.67
CA ILE A 138 -11.67 -0.02 7.22
C ILE A 138 -11.47 1.05 6.17
N ARG A 139 -10.39 1.81 6.26
CA ARG A 139 -10.09 2.84 5.29
C ARG A 139 -9.77 2.28 3.90
N VAL A 140 -8.84 1.32 3.85
CA VAL A 140 -8.50 0.63 2.59
C VAL A 140 -9.75 0.03 1.93
N ILE A 141 -10.70 -0.44 2.73
CA ILE A 141 -12.00 -0.90 2.22
C ILE A 141 -12.83 0.28 1.68
N LYS A 142 -13.01 1.36 2.46
CA LYS A 142 -13.83 2.53 2.12
C LYS A 142 -13.29 3.34 0.93
N ASP A 143 -11.99 3.32 0.67
CA ASP A 143 -11.36 3.92 -0.53
C ASP A 143 -11.99 3.41 -1.83
N ARG A 144 -12.41 2.14 -1.84
CA ARG A 144 -12.92 1.46 -3.04
C ARG A 144 -14.36 0.96 -2.89
N ASN A 145 -14.91 0.97 -1.67
CA ASN A 145 -16.28 0.53 -1.37
C ASN A 145 -16.92 1.35 -0.22
N PRO A 146 -17.89 2.24 -0.50
CA PRO A 146 -18.54 3.05 0.53
C PRO A 146 -19.63 2.30 1.32
N PHE A 147 -19.86 1.02 0.99
CA PHE A 147 -20.83 0.14 1.64
C PHE A 147 -20.15 -1.13 2.22
N PRO A 148 -19.13 -0.99 3.08
CA PRO A 148 -18.43 -2.15 3.65
C PRO A 148 -19.34 -3.09 4.46
N SER A 149 -20.28 -2.55 5.25
CA SER A 149 -21.19 -3.33 6.10
C SER A 149 -22.26 -4.04 5.26
N VAL A 150 -22.84 -3.38 4.26
CA VAL A 150 -23.75 -4.04 3.30
C VAL A 150 -23.01 -5.13 2.52
N CYS A 151 -21.86 -4.81 1.92
CA CYS A 151 -21.10 -5.79 1.15
C CYS A 151 -20.57 -6.93 2.02
N GLY A 152 -20.41 -6.71 3.33
CA GLY A 152 -20.07 -7.76 4.31
C GLY A 152 -21.18 -8.79 4.53
N ARG A 153 -22.41 -8.49 4.07
CA ARG A 153 -23.62 -9.32 4.26
C ARG A 153 -24.17 -9.90 2.98
N VAL A 154 -24.01 -9.19 1.85
CA VAL A 154 -24.72 -9.54 0.60
C VAL A 154 -23.81 -9.78 -0.59
N CYS A 155 -22.51 -9.55 -0.47
CA CYS A 155 -21.57 -9.74 -1.59
C CYS A 155 -21.31 -11.23 -1.82
N PRO A 156 -21.33 -11.69 -3.10
CA PRO A 156 -21.07 -13.08 -3.46
C PRO A 156 -19.59 -13.49 -3.41
N HIS A 157 -18.73 -12.61 -2.88
CA HIS A 157 -17.32 -12.87 -2.59
C HIS A 157 -16.52 -13.57 -3.72
N PRO A 158 -16.57 -13.10 -4.98
CA PRO A 158 -15.85 -13.72 -6.09
C PRO A 158 -14.32 -13.64 -5.90
N CYS A 159 -13.85 -12.75 -5.02
CA CYS A 159 -12.46 -12.67 -4.61
C CYS A 159 -11.95 -13.93 -3.88
N GLU A 160 -12.84 -14.77 -3.35
CA GLU A 160 -12.50 -16.03 -2.67
C GLU A 160 -12.31 -17.19 -3.67
N ASP A 161 -12.96 -17.12 -4.83
CA ASP A 161 -12.91 -18.16 -5.87
C ASP A 161 -11.48 -18.32 -6.43
N GLU A 162 -10.81 -17.20 -6.73
CA GLU A 162 -9.43 -17.17 -7.25
C GLU A 162 -8.37 -17.05 -6.14
N CYS A 163 -8.76 -17.25 -4.88
CA CYS A 163 -7.80 -17.20 -3.77
C CYS A 163 -6.77 -18.34 -3.89
N ARG A 164 -5.47 -18.01 -3.93
CA ARG A 164 -4.39 -19.03 -4.04
C ARG A 164 -4.34 -20.01 -2.87
N ARG A 165 -4.94 -19.66 -1.74
CA ARG A 165 -5.05 -20.55 -0.57
C ARG A 165 -5.85 -21.83 -0.87
N ASN A 166 -6.69 -21.83 -1.92
CA ASN A 166 -7.33 -23.03 -2.47
C ASN A 166 -6.33 -24.14 -2.88
N LEU A 167 -5.06 -23.80 -3.13
CA LEU A 167 -4.01 -24.77 -3.44
C LEU A 167 -3.35 -25.38 -2.19
N VAL A 168 -3.63 -24.82 -1.00
CA VAL A 168 -3.06 -25.24 0.30
C VAL A 168 -4.12 -25.98 1.14
N ASP A 169 -5.23 -25.31 1.42
CA ASP A 169 -6.36 -25.81 2.21
C ASP A 169 -7.70 -25.24 1.72
N GLU A 170 -8.20 -24.17 2.32
CA GLU A 170 -9.48 -23.51 2.02
C GLU A 170 -9.25 -22.02 1.75
N PRO A 171 -10.06 -21.35 0.92
CA PRO A 171 -9.85 -19.93 0.64
C PRO A 171 -9.97 -19.11 1.93
N LEU A 172 -9.41 -17.89 1.90
CA LEU A 172 -9.67 -16.95 2.99
C LEU A 172 -11.14 -16.56 3.02
N ALA A 173 -11.71 -16.41 4.21
CA ALA A 173 -13.00 -15.78 4.47
C ALA A 173 -12.89 -14.26 4.38
N ILE A 174 -12.46 -13.78 3.21
CA ILE A 174 -12.21 -12.37 2.85
C ILE A 174 -13.43 -11.51 3.18
N ASN A 175 -14.63 -12.00 2.86
CA ASN A 175 -15.87 -11.28 3.12
C ASN A 175 -16.15 -11.15 4.62
N HIS A 176 -16.00 -12.25 5.38
CA HIS A 176 -16.25 -12.25 6.82
C HIS A 176 -15.30 -11.31 7.57
N VAL A 177 -14.03 -11.25 7.15
CA VAL A 177 -13.06 -10.30 7.71
C VAL A 177 -13.45 -8.86 7.39
N LYS A 178 -13.86 -8.57 6.14
CA LYS A 178 -14.37 -7.24 5.76
C LYS A 178 -15.59 -6.84 6.60
N ARG A 179 -16.53 -7.76 6.82
CA ARG A 179 -17.70 -7.54 7.67
C ARG A 179 -17.30 -7.19 9.10
N PHE A 180 -16.39 -7.97 9.70
CA PHE A 180 -15.88 -7.70 11.04
C PHE A 180 -15.33 -6.27 11.17
N VAL A 181 -14.47 -5.86 10.23
CA VAL A 181 -13.87 -4.51 10.23
C VAL A 181 -14.93 -3.42 10.08
N ALA A 182 -15.94 -3.64 9.24
CA ALA A 182 -17.03 -2.70 9.03
C ALA A 182 -17.91 -2.54 10.26
N ASP A 183 -18.25 -3.66 10.92
CA ASP A 183 -19.04 -3.65 12.15
C ASP A 183 -18.23 -3.04 13.32
N TRP A 184 -16.92 -3.32 13.40
CA TRP A 184 -16.02 -2.69 14.37
C TRP A 184 -15.97 -1.17 14.24
N ASP A 185 -15.87 -0.63 13.02
CA ASP A 185 -15.85 0.83 12.75
C ASP A 185 -17.16 1.51 13.14
N ARG A 186 -18.29 0.83 12.97
CA ARG A 186 -19.63 1.31 13.38
C ARG A 186 -19.78 1.36 14.90
N GLU A 187 -19.10 0.48 15.62
CA GLU A 187 -19.12 0.42 17.08
C GLU A 187 -18.18 1.44 17.72
N GLN A 188 -17.29 2.09 16.96
CA GLN A 188 -16.41 3.13 17.48
C GLN A 188 -17.20 4.41 17.80
N PRO A 189 -16.79 5.20 18.82
CA PRO A 189 -17.42 6.49 19.12
C PRO A 189 -17.40 7.46 17.93
N GLU A 190 -16.34 7.39 17.12
CA GLU A 190 -16.17 8.14 15.88
C GLU A 190 -15.76 7.15 14.78
N SER A 191 -16.67 6.85 13.87
CA SER A 191 -16.35 6.07 12.67
C SER A 191 -15.42 6.85 11.75
N TRP A 192 -14.57 6.15 11.01
CA TRP A 192 -13.66 6.80 10.08
C TRP A 192 -14.40 7.57 8.98
N MET A 193 -13.99 8.82 8.74
CA MET A 193 -14.47 9.72 7.68
C MET A 193 -13.37 10.05 6.67
N PRO A 194 -13.69 10.12 5.36
CA PRO A 194 -12.75 10.57 4.34
C PRO A 194 -12.45 12.07 4.46
N HIS A 195 -11.25 12.48 4.07
CA HIS A 195 -10.94 13.88 3.83
C HIS A 195 -11.65 14.37 2.57
N LEU A 196 -12.34 15.50 2.69
CA LEU A 196 -12.99 16.15 1.55
C LEU A 196 -12.00 17.12 0.91
N ALA A 197 -11.92 17.08 -0.42
CA ALA A 197 -11.18 18.10 -1.15
C ALA A 197 -11.86 19.47 -1.02
N GLU A 198 -11.08 20.52 -1.26
CA GLU A 198 -11.59 21.89 -1.28
C GLU A 198 -12.81 22.04 -2.22
N PRO A 199 -13.81 22.87 -1.86
CA PRO A 199 -15.00 23.05 -2.67
C PRO A 199 -14.65 23.44 -4.12
N SER A 200 -14.98 22.56 -5.05
CA SER A 200 -14.75 22.75 -6.49
C SER A 200 -15.65 23.82 -7.13
N GLY A 201 -16.71 24.24 -6.43
CA GLY A 201 -17.77 25.10 -6.96
C GLY A 201 -18.68 24.43 -8.00
N LYS A 202 -18.54 23.11 -8.21
CA LYS A 202 -19.35 22.32 -9.17
C LYS A 202 -20.53 21.65 -8.49
N HIS A 203 -21.64 21.53 -9.22
CA HIS A 203 -22.88 20.91 -8.74
C HIS A 203 -23.31 19.75 -9.63
N ILE A 204 -23.40 18.56 -9.03
CA ILE A 204 -23.69 17.29 -9.72
C ILE A 204 -25.08 16.78 -9.30
N ALA A 205 -25.90 16.39 -10.27
CA ALA A 205 -27.15 15.68 -10.02
C ALA A 205 -26.96 14.17 -10.18
N VAL A 206 -27.47 13.40 -9.23
CA VAL A 206 -27.53 11.94 -9.32
C VAL A 206 -28.99 11.51 -9.28
N VAL A 207 -29.43 10.69 -10.24
CA VAL A 207 -30.81 10.18 -10.29
C VAL A 207 -30.81 8.71 -9.90
N GLY A 208 -31.40 8.42 -8.73
CA GLY A 208 -31.46 7.11 -8.10
C GLY A 208 -30.50 6.98 -6.90
N ALA A 209 -31.04 6.68 -5.72
CA ALA A 209 -30.28 6.44 -4.50
C ALA A 209 -30.04 4.94 -4.24
N GLY A 210 -29.77 4.18 -5.30
CA GLY A 210 -29.27 2.80 -5.20
C GLY A 210 -27.76 2.74 -4.96
N PRO A 211 -27.15 1.54 -4.90
CA PRO A 211 -25.72 1.38 -4.62
C PRO A 211 -24.83 2.16 -5.60
N SER A 212 -25.17 2.18 -6.89
CA SER A 212 -24.38 2.90 -7.88
C SER A 212 -24.47 4.42 -7.73
N GLY A 213 -25.68 4.96 -7.57
CA GLY A 213 -25.90 6.40 -7.43
C GLY A 213 -25.32 6.95 -6.14
N LEU A 214 -25.54 6.26 -5.02
CA LEU A 214 -24.95 6.64 -3.73
C LEU A 214 -23.43 6.54 -3.73
N SER A 215 -22.84 5.53 -4.39
CA SER A 215 -21.38 5.44 -4.54
C SER A 215 -20.84 6.59 -5.39
N ALA A 216 -21.49 6.93 -6.50
CA ALA A 216 -21.08 8.07 -7.31
C ALA A 216 -21.17 9.38 -6.52
N ALA A 217 -22.22 9.55 -5.72
CA ALA A 217 -22.39 10.72 -4.87
C ALA A 217 -21.32 10.80 -3.78
N TYR A 218 -20.99 9.68 -3.13
CA TYR A 218 -19.93 9.59 -2.13
C TYR A 218 -18.58 10.07 -2.69
N TYR A 219 -18.15 9.51 -3.83
CA TYR A 219 -16.85 9.87 -4.42
C TYR A 219 -16.83 11.29 -5.01
N ALA A 220 -17.94 11.76 -5.59
CA ALA A 220 -18.04 13.14 -6.08
C ALA A 220 -18.02 14.17 -4.93
N ALA A 221 -18.62 13.86 -3.78
CA ALA A 221 -18.55 14.70 -2.59
C ALA A 221 -17.12 14.77 -2.01
N ILE A 222 -16.40 13.64 -1.96
CA ILE A 222 -14.98 13.59 -1.58
C ILE A 222 -14.12 14.45 -2.53
N ALA A 223 -14.43 14.46 -3.82
CA ALA A 223 -13.75 15.33 -4.81
C ALA A 223 -14.09 16.83 -4.65
N GLY A 224 -14.87 17.22 -3.63
CA GLY A 224 -15.22 18.61 -3.33
C GLY A 224 -16.38 19.14 -4.16
N HIS A 225 -17.17 18.28 -4.80
CA HIS A 225 -18.38 18.70 -5.53
C HIS A 225 -19.59 18.77 -4.60
N ARG A 226 -20.47 19.72 -4.86
CA ARG A 226 -21.82 19.68 -4.30
C ARG A 226 -22.61 18.61 -5.04
N VAL A 227 -23.28 17.71 -4.33
CA VAL A 227 -24.05 16.62 -4.93
C VAL A 227 -25.48 16.59 -4.41
N THR A 228 -26.44 16.50 -5.33
CA THR A 228 -27.86 16.28 -5.01
C THR A 228 -28.33 14.97 -5.65
N VAL A 229 -28.80 14.04 -4.82
CA VAL A 229 -29.35 12.75 -5.22
C VAL A 229 -30.88 12.84 -5.22
N PHE A 230 -31.52 12.51 -6.34
CA PHE A 230 -32.96 12.44 -6.48
C PHE A 230 -33.44 10.99 -6.42
N GLU A 231 -34.28 10.66 -5.45
CA GLU A 231 -34.82 9.32 -5.23
C GLU A 231 -36.34 9.30 -5.43
N LYS A 232 -36.85 8.31 -6.16
CA LYS A 232 -38.28 8.12 -6.42
C LYS A 232 -39.02 7.58 -5.19
N GLN A 233 -38.39 6.69 -4.44
CA GLN A 233 -38.97 6.04 -3.27
C GLN A 233 -38.95 6.96 -2.04
N ASP A 234 -39.62 6.50 -0.99
CA ASP A 234 -39.78 7.23 0.27
C ASP A 234 -38.47 7.28 1.08
N ALA A 235 -37.56 6.32 0.86
CA ALA A 235 -36.26 6.23 1.52
C ALA A 235 -35.15 5.78 0.54
N PRO A 236 -33.90 6.25 0.73
CA PRO A 236 -32.75 5.88 -0.10
C PRO A 236 -32.26 4.45 0.17
N GLY A 237 -31.51 3.87 -0.76
CA GLY A 237 -30.91 2.53 -0.66
C GLY A 237 -31.26 1.60 -1.83
N GLY A 238 -32.21 1.99 -2.69
CA GLY A 238 -32.60 1.23 -3.88
C GLY A 238 -32.91 -0.24 -3.58
N MET A 239 -32.41 -1.16 -4.42
CA MET A 239 -32.63 -2.60 -4.24
C MET A 239 -32.03 -3.17 -2.94
N MET A 240 -31.03 -2.53 -2.33
CA MET A 240 -30.52 -2.95 -1.03
C MET A 240 -31.59 -2.78 0.07
N ARG A 241 -32.40 -1.71 -0.03
CA ARG A 241 -33.53 -1.49 0.89
C ARG A 241 -34.73 -2.34 0.51
N TYR A 242 -35.15 -2.28 -0.75
CA TYR A 242 -36.46 -2.76 -1.17
C TYR A 242 -36.47 -4.19 -1.74
N GLY A 243 -35.29 -4.75 -2.05
CA GLY A 243 -35.14 -6.09 -2.62
C GLY A 243 -34.50 -7.12 -1.67
N ILE A 244 -33.62 -6.70 -0.76
CA ILE A 244 -32.94 -7.62 0.17
C ILE A 244 -33.73 -7.70 1.48
N PRO A 245 -34.05 -8.90 2.01
CA PRO A 245 -34.80 -9.03 3.27
C PRO A 245 -34.07 -8.54 4.53
N GLU A 246 -34.82 -8.21 5.59
CA GLU A 246 -34.31 -7.70 6.87
C GLU A 246 -33.33 -8.65 7.57
N TYR A 247 -33.60 -9.97 7.54
CA TYR A 247 -32.78 -10.99 8.20
C TYR A 247 -31.37 -11.14 7.59
N ARG A 248 -31.19 -10.61 6.37
CA ARG A 248 -29.94 -10.67 5.61
C ARG A 248 -29.24 -9.32 5.57
N LEU A 249 -30.00 -8.25 5.37
CA LEU A 249 -29.50 -6.87 5.44
C LEU A 249 -30.44 -6.01 6.29
N PRO A 250 -30.12 -5.83 7.58
CA PRO A 250 -30.87 -4.94 8.46
C PRO A 250 -30.91 -3.52 7.90
N LYS A 251 -32.10 -2.90 7.89
CA LYS A 251 -32.25 -1.56 7.32
C LYS A 251 -31.59 -0.49 8.16
N ALA A 252 -31.56 -0.67 9.48
CA ALA A 252 -30.81 0.19 10.38
C ALA A 252 -29.32 0.28 10.00
N THR A 253 -28.69 -0.86 9.66
CA THR A 253 -27.29 -0.89 9.20
C THR A 253 -27.11 -0.14 7.88
N LEU A 254 -28.04 -0.30 6.93
CA LEU A 254 -28.02 0.47 5.67
C LEU A 254 -28.23 1.97 5.91
N ASP A 255 -29.13 2.32 6.84
CA ASP A 255 -29.42 3.71 7.22
C ASP A 255 -28.18 4.41 7.79
N GLU A 256 -27.37 3.72 8.58
CA GLU A 256 -26.11 4.26 9.11
C GLU A 256 -25.09 4.57 7.99
N GLU A 257 -24.90 3.67 7.03
CA GLU A 257 -23.99 3.91 5.89
C GLU A 257 -24.50 5.04 4.97
N ILE A 258 -25.81 5.20 4.83
CA ILE A 258 -26.39 6.32 4.08
C ILE A 258 -26.26 7.63 4.87
N ALA A 259 -26.49 7.61 6.18
CA ALA A 259 -26.33 8.77 7.05
C ALA A 259 -24.88 9.28 7.02
N PHE A 260 -23.92 8.38 6.94
CA PHE A 260 -22.50 8.72 6.72
C PHE A 260 -22.29 9.51 5.42
N MET A 261 -22.95 9.13 4.31
CA MET A 261 -22.87 9.89 3.06
C MET A 261 -23.51 11.28 3.18
N GLN A 262 -24.59 11.40 3.94
CA GLN A 262 -25.21 12.70 4.22
C GLN A 262 -24.30 13.57 5.09
N ALA A 263 -23.59 12.99 6.05
CA ALA A 263 -22.63 13.69 6.92
C ALA A 263 -21.45 14.31 6.15
N ILE A 264 -21.02 13.71 5.04
CA ILE A 264 -20.00 14.29 4.15
C ILE A 264 -20.56 15.31 3.14
N GLY A 265 -21.85 15.64 3.21
CA GLY A 265 -22.47 16.72 2.42
C GLY A 265 -23.30 16.27 1.21
N VAL A 266 -23.61 14.97 1.06
CA VAL A 266 -24.54 14.51 0.01
C VAL A 266 -25.98 14.86 0.37
N GLU A 267 -26.64 15.67 -0.46
CA GLU A 267 -28.05 16.01 -0.31
C GLU A 267 -28.91 14.92 -0.97
N ILE A 268 -29.84 14.31 -0.22
CA ILE A 268 -30.75 13.27 -0.76
C ILE A 268 -32.19 13.77 -0.69
N VAL A 269 -32.85 13.84 -1.84
CA VAL A 269 -34.23 14.31 -2.00
C VAL A 269 -35.11 13.13 -2.44
N THR A 270 -35.93 12.62 -1.53
CA THR A 270 -36.86 11.50 -1.77
C THR A 270 -38.18 11.94 -2.38
N GLY A 271 -38.98 10.98 -2.89
CA GLY A 271 -40.27 11.24 -3.53
C GLY A 271 -40.20 12.01 -4.87
N ARG A 272 -39.03 12.05 -5.53
CA ARG A 272 -38.79 12.75 -6.79
C ARG A 272 -38.48 11.77 -7.92
N ALA A 273 -39.49 11.42 -8.70
CA ALA A 273 -39.34 10.54 -9.85
C ALA A 273 -39.02 11.30 -11.16
N LEU A 274 -38.04 10.82 -11.90
CA LEU A 274 -37.72 11.26 -13.26
C LEU A 274 -38.88 10.90 -14.22
N GLY A 275 -39.24 11.81 -15.12
CA GLY A 275 -40.37 11.69 -16.06
C GLY A 275 -41.72 12.12 -15.48
N THR A 276 -41.81 12.38 -14.18
CA THR A 276 -43.06 12.87 -13.52
C THR A 276 -42.82 14.17 -12.76
N HIS A 277 -41.86 14.17 -11.84
CA HIS A 277 -41.54 15.32 -11.00
C HIS A 277 -40.33 16.11 -11.52
N LEU A 278 -39.45 15.42 -12.24
CA LEU A 278 -38.20 15.95 -12.80
C LEU A 278 -38.15 15.62 -14.28
N ARG A 279 -37.53 16.50 -15.07
CA ARG A 279 -37.14 16.25 -16.47
C ARG A 279 -35.62 16.17 -16.56
N LEU A 280 -35.12 15.23 -17.36
CA LEU A 280 -33.69 15.07 -17.59
C LEU A 280 -33.10 16.30 -18.29
N GLU A 281 -33.84 16.91 -19.22
CA GLU A 281 -33.44 18.15 -19.87
C GLU A 281 -33.17 19.29 -18.87
N ASP A 282 -34.02 19.44 -17.85
CA ASP A 282 -33.85 20.47 -16.81
C ASP A 282 -32.61 20.17 -15.95
N LEU A 283 -32.44 18.91 -15.51
CA LEU A 283 -31.25 18.51 -14.75
C LEU A 283 -29.96 18.74 -15.55
N ARG A 284 -29.96 18.43 -16.85
CA ARG A 284 -28.80 18.63 -17.74
C ARG A 284 -28.42 20.11 -17.87
N ARG A 285 -29.40 21.01 -17.83
CA ARG A 285 -29.20 22.46 -17.93
C ARG A 285 -28.73 23.06 -16.61
N ASP A 286 -29.33 22.62 -15.51
CA ASP A 286 -29.20 23.28 -14.21
C ASP A 286 -28.01 22.76 -13.38
N PHE A 287 -27.43 21.61 -13.76
CA PHE A 287 -26.26 21.00 -13.10
C PHE A 287 -25.07 20.90 -14.07
N ASP A 288 -23.85 20.92 -13.53
CA ASP A 288 -22.62 20.77 -14.34
C ASP A 288 -22.54 19.37 -14.98
N ALA A 289 -23.03 18.33 -14.29
CA ALA A 289 -23.18 16.98 -14.82
C ALA A 289 -24.34 16.23 -14.15
N VAL A 290 -24.89 15.24 -14.87
CA VAL A 290 -25.97 14.36 -14.39
C VAL A 290 -25.52 12.90 -14.47
N TYR A 291 -25.73 12.13 -13.40
CA TYR A 291 -25.52 10.68 -13.38
C TYR A 291 -26.85 9.92 -13.27
N LEU A 292 -27.15 9.08 -14.25
CA LEU A 292 -28.33 8.21 -14.27
C LEU A 292 -28.00 6.85 -13.64
N ALA A 293 -28.60 6.58 -12.49
CA ALA A 293 -28.46 5.33 -11.71
C ALA A 293 -29.83 4.79 -11.29
N VAL A 294 -30.80 4.82 -12.22
CA VAL A 294 -32.22 4.51 -11.95
C VAL A 294 -32.47 3.03 -11.62
N GLY A 295 -31.54 2.14 -11.97
CA GLY A 295 -31.63 0.70 -11.70
C GLY A 295 -32.66 -0.07 -12.54
N SER A 296 -32.78 -1.38 -12.28
CA SER A 296 -33.70 -2.30 -12.97
C SER A 296 -34.91 -2.66 -12.10
N TRP A 297 -35.92 -1.79 -12.05
CA TRP A 297 -37.09 -1.97 -11.16
C TRP A 297 -38.25 -2.79 -11.73
N ARG A 298 -38.27 -3.05 -13.03
CA ARG A 298 -39.40 -3.72 -13.67
C ARG A 298 -39.21 -5.23 -13.63
N ALA A 299 -40.05 -5.92 -12.86
CA ALA A 299 -40.03 -7.38 -12.82
C ALA A 299 -40.41 -7.98 -14.19
N THR A 300 -39.73 -9.06 -14.57
CA THR A 300 -40.01 -9.77 -15.82
C THR A 300 -41.28 -10.61 -15.67
N PRO A 301 -42.31 -10.42 -16.52
CA PRO A 301 -43.53 -11.22 -16.46
C PRO A 301 -43.27 -12.68 -16.86
N LEU A 302 -44.02 -13.62 -16.27
CA LEU A 302 -43.89 -15.05 -16.51
C LEU A 302 -44.28 -15.43 -17.95
N LYS A 303 -45.19 -14.65 -18.56
CA LYS A 303 -45.81 -14.90 -19.88
C LYS A 303 -46.54 -16.23 -19.91
N LEU A 304 -47.29 -16.52 -18.84
CA LEU A 304 -48.11 -17.72 -18.70
C LEU A 304 -49.58 -17.33 -18.60
N ASP A 305 -50.45 -18.20 -19.09
CA ASP A 305 -51.88 -18.08 -18.82
C ASP A 305 -52.12 -18.16 -17.30
N GLY A 306 -52.89 -17.20 -16.77
CA GLY A 306 -53.17 -17.08 -15.34
C GLY A 306 -52.17 -16.26 -14.51
N GLU A 307 -51.17 -15.62 -15.13
CA GLU A 307 -50.17 -14.81 -14.39
C GLU A 307 -50.72 -13.56 -13.68
N HIS A 308 -51.97 -13.19 -13.94
CA HIS A 308 -52.67 -12.06 -13.32
C HIS A 308 -53.77 -12.50 -12.33
N LEU A 309 -53.85 -13.79 -11.99
CA LEU A 309 -54.80 -14.27 -10.99
C LEU A 309 -54.44 -13.73 -9.59
N PRO A 310 -55.45 -13.49 -8.73
CA PRO A 310 -55.20 -13.20 -7.31
C PRO A 310 -54.34 -14.29 -6.66
N GLY A 311 -53.37 -13.91 -5.83
CA GLY A 311 -52.38 -14.83 -5.24
C GLY A 311 -51.16 -15.12 -6.13
N VAL A 312 -51.09 -14.57 -7.34
CA VAL A 312 -49.88 -14.61 -8.19
C VAL A 312 -49.15 -13.27 -8.08
N HIS A 313 -47.90 -13.31 -7.60
CA HIS A 313 -47.06 -12.13 -7.42
C HIS A 313 -45.76 -12.23 -8.22
N LEU A 314 -45.11 -11.10 -8.46
CA LEU A 314 -43.75 -11.05 -9.01
C LEU A 314 -42.76 -10.82 -7.86
N GLY A 315 -41.59 -11.46 -7.92
CA GLY A 315 -40.68 -11.59 -6.77
C GLY A 315 -40.24 -10.25 -6.16
N ILE A 316 -39.80 -9.29 -6.98
CA ILE A 316 -39.38 -7.96 -6.48
C ILE A 316 -40.56 -7.22 -5.86
N ASP A 317 -41.73 -7.29 -6.49
CA ASP A 317 -42.91 -6.60 -6.00
C ASP A 317 -43.36 -7.20 -4.66
N TYR A 318 -43.32 -8.54 -4.53
CA TYR A 318 -43.55 -9.23 -3.26
C TYR A 318 -42.59 -8.77 -2.17
N LEU A 319 -41.28 -8.84 -2.40
CA LEU A 319 -40.27 -8.43 -1.42
C LEU A 319 -40.42 -6.95 -1.05
N ARG A 320 -40.70 -6.08 -2.03
CA ARG A 320 -40.96 -4.65 -1.79
C ARG A 320 -42.20 -4.45 -0.92
N HIS A 321 -43.29 -5.18 -1.15
CA HIS A 321 -44.49 -5.09 -0.33
C HIS A 321 -44.23 -5.56 1.10
N VAL A 322 -43.47 -6.64 1.29
CA VAL A 322 -43.07 -7.12 2.62
C VAL A 322 -42.27 -6.05 3.37
N VAL A 323 -41.29 -5.44 2.71
CA VAL A 323 -40.49 -4.34 3.31
C VAL A 323 -41.35 -3.12 3.64
N LYS A 324 -42.34 -2.79 2.79
CA LYS A 324 -43.27 -1.68 3.05
C LYS A 324 -44.37 -2.02 4.08
N GLY A 325 -44.48 -3.27 4.51
CA GLY A 325 -45.57 -3.75 5.36
C GLY A 325 -46.94 -3.68 4.68
N THR A 326 -46.98 -3.77 3.35
CA THR A 326 -48.18 -3.75 2.52
C THR A 326 -48.43 -5.10 1.83
N ASP A 327 -47.77 -6.16 2.28
CA ASP A 327 -47.92 -7.50 1.74
C ASP A 327 -49.24 -8.16 2.17
N GLU A 328 -49.69 -9.11 1.35
CA GLU A 328 -50.87 -9.92 1.61
C GLU A 328 -50.47 -11.24 2.31
N PRO A 329 -51.37 -11.87 3.09
CA PRO A 329 -51.11 -13.18 3.68
C PRO A 329 -50.78 -14.22 2.60
N VAL A 330 -49.66 -14.92 2.76
CA VAL A 330 -49.14 -15.88 1.77
C VAL A 330 -49.81 -17.26 1.79
N GLY A 331 -50.60 -17.57 2.81
CA GLY A 331 -51.19 -18.89 3.01
C GLY A 331 -50.20 -19.93 3.53
N ASP A 332 -50.62 -21.19 3.55
CA ASP A 332 -49.82 -22.31 4.09
C ASP A 332 -48.85 -22.86 3.04
N THR A 333 -49.27 -22.90 1.77
CA THR A 333 -48.47 -23.45 0.65
C THR A 333 -48.04 -22.37 -0.34
N VAL A 334 -46.73 -22.17 -0.51
CA VAL A 334 -46.16 -21.17 -1.42
C VAL A 334 -45.24 -21.82 -2.45
N VAL A 335 -45.40 -21.45 -3.72
CA VAL A 335 -44.52 -21.90 -4.82
C VAL A 335 -43.81 -20.71 -5.46
N VAL A 336 -42.49 -20.74 -5.48
CA VAL A 336 -41.65 -19.70 -6.09
C VAL A 336 -41.01 -20.24 -7.37
N ILE A 337 -41.16 -19.53 -8.47
CA ILE A 337 -40.60 -19.88 -9.78
C ILE A 337 -39.34 -19.05 -10.02
N GLY A 338 -38.18 -19.69 -10.10
CA GLY A 338 -36.91 -19.00 -10.34
C GLY A 338 -35.72 -19.75 -9.73
N GLY A 339 -34.51 -19.24 -9.94
CA GLY A 339 -33.29 -19.85 -9.38
C GLY A 339 -32.19 -18.86 -8.98
N GLY A 340 -32.42 -17.55 -9.09
CA GLY A 340 -31.48 -16.52 -8.65
C GLY A 340 -31.71 -16.11 -7.20
N ASN A 341 -30.86 -15.22 -6.67
CA ASN A 341 -30.93 -14.75 -5.28
C ASN A 341 -32.32 -14.21 -4.89
N THR A 342 -33.01 -13.48 -5.78
CA THR A 342 -34.39 -13.04 -5.54
C THR A 342 -35.36 -14.19 -5.26
N ALA A 343 -35.20 -15.33 -5.94
CA ALA A 343 -36.05 -16.50 -5.71
C ALA A 343 -35.79 -17.10 -4.33
N ILE A 344 -34.51 -17.18 -3.91
CA ILE A 344 -34.11 -17.63 -2.56
C ILE A 344 -34.66 -16.68 -1.48
N ASP A 345 -34.51 -15.37 -1.68
CA ASP A 345 -35.05 -14.37 -0.76
C ASP A 345 -36.58 -14.49 -0.64
N CYS A 346 -37.29 -14.76 -1.74
CA CYS A 346 -38.75 -14.96 -1.72
C CYS A 346 -39.16 -16.19 -0.90
N VAL A 347 -38.52 -17.36 -1.10
CA VAL A 347 -38.88 -18.58 -0.35
C VAL A 347 -38.59 -18.47 1.13
N ARG A 348 -37.42 -17.92 1.50
CA ARG A 348 -37.03 -17.73 2.91
C ARG A 348 -37.89 -16.68 3.61
N THR A 349 -38.31 -15.65 2.88
CA THR A 349 -39.27 -14.65 3.38
C THR A 349 -40.66 -15.26 3.56
N ALA A 350 -41.13 -16.10 2.63
CA ALA A 350 -42.44 -16.75 2.74
C ALA A 350 -42.54 -17.63 4.01
N LEU A 351 -41.49 -18.39 4.34
CA LEU A 351 -41.43 -19.14 5.61
C LEU A 351 -41.60 -18.23 6.83
N ARG A 352 -40.89 -17.09 6.86
CA ARG A 352 -40.97 -16.10 7.94
C ARG A 352 -42.30 -15.38 8.03
N LYS A 353 -43.07 -15.35 6.94
CA LYS A 353 -44.44 -14.83 6.88
C LYS A 353 -45.49 -15.87 7.26
N GLY A 354 -45.09 -17.08 7.65
CA GLY A 354 -45.95 -18.10 8.23
C GLY A 354 -46.30 -19.27 7.32
N ALA A 355 -45.76 -19.33 6.10
CA ALA A 355 -45.95 -20.49 5.23
C ALA A 355 -45.31 -21.75 5.85
N THR A 356 -45.97 -22.90 5.70
CA THR A 356 -45.51 -24.18 6.27
C THR A 356 -44.99 -25.15 5.20
N ASP A 357 -45.42 -24.97 3.94
CA ASP A 357 -44.96 -25.74 2.79
C ASP A 357 -44.49 -24.80 1.68
N VAL A 358 -43.17 -24.61 1.56
CA VAL A 358 -42.57 -23.69 0.59
C VAL A 358 -41.73 -24.46 -0.42
N LYS A 359 -42.05 -24.28 -1.70
CA LYS A 359 -41.40 -24.95 -2.84
C LYS A 359 -40.73 -23.93 -3.77
N LEU A 360 -39.52 -24.25 -4.21
CA LEU A 360 -38.82 -23.53 -5.28
C LEU A 360 -38.82 -24.38 -6.55
N VAL A 361 -39.39 -23.88 -7.64
CA VAL A 361 -39.42 -24.54 -8.95
C VAL A 361 -38.36 -23.93 -9.84
N TYR A 362 -37.40 -24.76 -10.29
CA TYR A 362 -36.33 -24.34 -11.17
C TYR A 362 -36.17 -25.25 -12.39
N ARG A 363 -36.03 -24.63 -13.56
CA ARG A 363 -35.98 -25.32 -14.85
C ARG A 363 -34.67 -26.06 -15.14
N ARG A 364 -33.64 -25.90 -14.31
CA ARG A 364 -32.34 -26.58 -14.44
C ARG A 364 -32.00 -27.32 -13.13
N THR A 365 -30.77 -27.79 -12.99
CA THR A 365 -30.29 -28.41 -11.76
C THR A 365 -29.70 -27.37 -10.81
N ARG A 366 -29.29 -27.82 -9.62
CA ARG A 366 -28.61 -26.98 -8.61
C ARG A 366 -27.37 -26.30 -9.18
N ASP A 367 -26.56 -27.02 -9.97
CA ASP A 367 -25.26 -26.54 -10.47
C ASP A 367 -25.39 -25.36 -11.44
N GLU A 368 -26.56 -25.18 -12.07
CA GLU A 368 -26.84 -24.03 -12.94
C GLU A 368 -27.68 -22.94 -12.27
N MET A 369 -27.91 -23.00 -10.96
CA MET A 369 -28.59 -21.91 -10.24
C MET A 369 -27.72 -20.65 -10.21
N PRO A 370 -28.25 -19.48 -10.58
CA PRO A 370 -27.53 -18.22 -10.42
C PRO A 370 -27.45 -17.69 -8.99
N ALA A 371 -28.17 -18.29 -8.03
CA ALA A 371 -28.11 -17.89 -6.63
C ALA A 371 -26.79 -18.36 -5.99
N GLU A 372 -26.36 -17.66 -4.94
CA GLU A 372 -25.15 -18.02 -4.21
C GLU A 372 -25.30 -19.39 -3.55
N THR A 373 -24.26 -20.23 -3.66
CA THR A 373 -24.28 -21.60 -3.10
C THR A 373 -24.61 -21.60 -1.61
N LEU A 374 -24.04 -20.66 -0.85
CA LEU A 374 -24.31 -20.51 0.59
C LEU A 374 -25.79 -20.21 0.86
N GLU A 375 -26.42 -19.36 0.06
CA GLU A 375 -27.84 -19.00 0.22
C GLU A 375 -28.77 -20.16 -0.16
N ILE A 376 -28.38 -20.95 -1.17
CA ILE A 376 -29.08 -22.19 -1.54
C ILE A 376 -29.02 -23.18 -0.38
N ASP A 377 -27.83 -23.38 0.22
CA ASP A 377 -27.67 -24.28 1.35
C ASP A 377 -28.46 -23.80 2.57
N GLU A 378 -28.43 -22.51 2.88
CA GLU A 378 -29.22 -21.91 3.95
C GLU A 378 -30.74 -22.12 3.76
N ALA A 379 -31.24 -21.97 2.53
CA ALA A 379 -32.64 -22.26 2.21
C ALA A 379 -33.00 -23.74 2.44
N LEU A 380 -32.11 -24.67 2.09
CA LEU A 380 -32.31 -26.11 2.34
C LEU A 380 -32.29 -26.42 3.85
N HIS A 381 -31.40 -25.78 4.63
CA HIS A 381 -31.35 -25.94 6.08
C HIS A 381 -32.61 -25.40 6.78
N GLU A 382 -33.29 -24.42 6.19
CA GLU A 382 -34.59 -23.91 6.64
C GLU A 382 -35.78 -24.79 6.20
N GLY A 383 -35.53 -25.88 5.46
CA GLY A 383 -36.54 -26.88 5.09
C GLY A 383 -37.28 -26.60 3.78
N ILE A 384 -36.76 -25.71 2.93
CA ILE A 384 -37.38 -25.38 1.64
C ILE A 384 -37.21 -26.54 0.66
N GLU A 385 -38.31 -26.97 0.03
CA GLU A 385 -38.28 -28.01 -1.00
C GLU A 385 -37.89 -27.42 -2.35
N MET A 386 -36.86 -27.99 -3.01
CA MET A 386 -36.43 -27.56 -4.34
C MET A 386 -36.82 -28.57 -5.41
N VAL A 387 -37.72 -28.16 -6.30
CA VAL A 387 -38.20 -28.93 -7.45
C VAL A 387 -37.39 -28.55 -8.69
N PHE A 388 -36.27 -29.24 -8.89
CA PHE A 388 -35.41 -29.08 -10.05
C PHE A 388 -35.99 -29.71 -11.32
N LEU A 389 -35.43 -29.32 -12.47
CA LEU A 389 -35.79 -29.83 -13.78
C LEU A 389 -37.30 -29.74 -14.03
N ALA A 390 -37.89 -28.60 -13.65
CA ALA A 390 -39.30 -28.33 -13.81
C ALA A 390 -39.49 -26.88 -14.30
N ALA A 391 -40.26 -26.68 -15.36
CA ALA A 391 -40.66 -25.34 -15.80
C ALA A 391 -42.18 -25.24 -15.84
N PRO A 392 -42.74 -24.10 -15.41
CA PRO A 392 -44.17 -23.87 -15.42
C PRO A 392 -44.71 -23.66 -16.84
N THR A 393 -45.92 -24.14 -17.11
CA THR A 393 -46.60 -24.03 -18.40
C THR A 393 -47.94 -23.28 -18.32
N SER A 394 -48.67 -23.39 -17.22
CA SER A 394 -49.90 -22.62 -16.97
C SER A 394 -50.21 -22.47 -15.48
N ILE A 395 -51.01 -21.45 -15.14
CA ILE A 395 -51.55 -21.22 -13.80
C ILE A 395 -53.07 -21.18 -13.91
N GLU A 396 -53.76 -21.95 -13.07
CA GLU A 396 -55.22 -22.02 -13.06
C GLU A 396 -55.76 -21.80 -11.65
N ALA A 397 -56.93 -21.17 -11.54
CA ALA A 397 -57.67 -21.10 -10.29
C ALA A 397 -58.36 -22.45 -10.02
N ASP A 398 -58.20 -22.98 -8.82
CA ASP A 398 -58.78 -24.23 -8.34
C ASP A 398 -59.52 -24.01 -7.02
N GLY A 399 -60.74 -23.47 -7.12
CA GLY A 399 -61.49 -22.98 -5.96
C GLY A 399 -60.83 -21.74 -5.36
N ASP A 400 -60.50 -21.80 -4.07
CA ASP A 400 -59.78 -20.74 -3.35
C ASP A 400 -58.24 -20.88 -3.45
N ARG A 401 -57.74 -21.88 -4.19
CA ARG A 401 -56.31 -22.16 -4.37
C ARG A 401 -55.88 -21.95 -5.82
N LEU A 402 -54.56 -21.96 -6.03
CA LEU A 402 -53.92 -21.93 -7.33
C LEU A 402 -53.35 -23.31 -7.68
N ARG A 403 -53.41 -23.66 -8.96
CA ARG A 403 -52.80 -24.86 -9.51
C ARG A 403 -51.75 -24.45 -10.55
N LEU A 404 -50.49 -24.75 -10.25
CA LEU A 404 -49.36 -24.55 -11.16
C LEU A 404 -49.13 -25.83 -11.96
N THR A 405 -49.32 -25.79 -13.27
CA THR A 405 -48.93 -26.89 -14.16
C THR A 405 -47.47 -26.72 -14.54
N CYS A 406 -46.68 -27.77 -14.34
CA CYS A 406 -45.27 -27.84 -14.67
C CYS A 406 -44.99 -28.99 -15.63
N MET A 407 -43.95 -28.84 -16.42
CA MET A 407 -43.41 -29.90 -17.28
C MET A 407 -42.00 -30.26 -16.82
N ARG A 408 -41.62 -31.54 -16.92
CA ARG A 408 -40.24 -31.95 -16.62
C ARG A 408 -39.29 -31.47 -17.71
N MET A 409 -38.08 -31.15 -17.29
CA MET A 409 -36.99 -30.69 -18.13
C MET A 409 -35.87 -31.72 -18.13
N GLU A 410 -35.09 -31.76 -19.20
CA GLU A 410 -33.76 -32.37 -19.25
C GLU A 410 -32.72 -31.33 -19.67
N LEU A 411 -31.46 -31.57 -19.33
CA LEU A 411 -30.38 -30.67 -19.72
C LEU A 411 -29.87 -31.03 -21.12
N GLY A 412 -30.05 -30.11 -22.06
CA GLY A 412 -29.41 -30.14 -23.38
C GLY A 412 -27.98 -29.60 -23.36
N GLU A 413 -27.50 -29.19 -24.53
CA GLU A 413 -26.18 -28.60 -24.70
C GLU A 413 -26.03 -27.25 -23.97
N PRO A 414 -24.82 -26.91 -23.50
CA PRO A 414 -24.49 -25.57 -22.99
C PRO A 414 -24.89 -24.45 -23.97
N ASP A 415 -25.43 -23.36 -23.43
CA ASP A 415 -25.60 -22.10 -24.14
C ASP A 415 -24.28 -21.30 -24.18
N ARG A 416 -24.32 -20.09 -24.78
CA ARG A 416 -23.13 -19.23 -24.89
C ARG A 416 -22.57 -18.76 -23.54
N SER A 417 -23.35 -18.86 -22.46
CA SER A 417 -22.92 -18.59 -21.09
C SER A 417 -22.35 -19.83 -20.39
N GLY A 418 -22.19 -20.96 -21.09
CA GLY A 418 -21.71 -22.23 -20.52
C GLY A 418 -22.79 -23.01 -19.76
N ARG A 419 -23.97 -22.43 -19.51
CA ARG A 419 -25.07 -23.09 -18.79
C ARG A 419 -25.86 -24.00 -19.71
N ARG A 420 -26.16 -25.21 -19.26
CA ARG A 420 -26.95 -26.18 -20.05
C ARG A 420 -28.37 -25.65 -20.31
N ARG A 421 -28.83 -25.84 -21.55
CA ARG A 421 -30.18 -25.42 -21.96
C ARG A 421 -31.21 -26.39 -21.40
N PRO A 422 -32.29 -25.90 -20.77
CA PRO A 422 -33.40 -26.77 -20.40
C PRO A 422 -34.18 -27.16 -21.66
N VAL A 423 -34.47 -28.44 -21.82
CA VAL A 423 -35.26 -29.03 -22.91
C VAL A 423 -36.49 -29.69 -22.31
N MET A 424 -37.66 -29.41 -22.88
CA MET A 424 -38.93 -29.97 -22.37
C MET A 424 -39.03 -31.46 -22.67
N VAL A 425 -39.51 -32.24 -21.69
CA VAL A 425 -39.81 -33.65 -21.87
C VAL A 425 -41.31 -33.79 -22.16
N ASP A 426 -41.67 -34.11 -23.40
CA ASP A 426 -43.07 -34.22 -23.82
C ASP A 426 -43.84 -35.27 -23.00
N GLY A 427 -45.08 -34.94 -22.62
CA GLY A 427 -45.97 -35.85 -21.86
C GLY A 427 -45.62 -36.02 -20.37
N SER A 428 -44.72 -35.20 -19.82
CA SER A 428 -44.24 -35.27 -18.43
C SER A 428 -44.92 -34.28 -17.46
N GLU A 429 -46.12 -33.83 -17.81
CA GLU A 429 -46.85 -32.79 -17.09
C GLU A 429 -47.25 -33.24 -15.68
N PHE A 430 -47.10 -32.35 -14.70
CA PHE A 430 -47.53 -32.55 -13.33
C PHE A 430 -47.98 -31.23 -12.71
N THR A 431 -48.82 -31.29 -11.69
CA THR A 431 -49.41 -30.08 -11.07
C THR A 431 -48.96 -29.92 -9.63
N ILE A 432 -48.75 -28.68 -9.19
CA ILE A 432 -48.45 -28.29 -7.81
C ILE A 432 -49.57 -27.37 -7.34
N ALA A 433 -50.24 -27.73 -6.24
CA ALA A 433 -51.23 -26.86 -5.59
C ALA A 433 -50.51 -25.83 -4.69
N ALA A 434 -50.97 -24.59 -4.70
CA ALA A 434 -50.41 -23.50 -3.91
C ALA A 434 -51.50 -22.51 -3.51
N ASP A 435 -51.31 -21.83 -2.39
CA ASP A 435 -52.14 -20.67 -2.02
C ASP A 435 -51.58 -19.41 -2.66
N THR A 436 -50.24 -19.33 -2.76
CA THR A 436 -49.52 -18.22 -3.40
C THR A 436 -48.47 -18.73 -4.40
N ILE A 437 -48.38 -18.08 -5.57
CA ILE A 437 -47.34 -18.33 -6.57
C ILE A 437 -46.52 -17.06 -6.78
N ILE A 438 -45.19 -17.15 -6.72
CA ILE A 438 -44.29 -15.99 -6.87
C ILE A 438 -43.34 -16.20 -8.06
N GLY A 439 -43.44 -15.36 -9.08
CA GLY A 439 -42.55 -15.35 -10.24
C GLY A 439 -41.29 -14.51 -10.03
N ALA A 440 -40.14 -15.15 -9.84
CA ALA A 440 -38.84 -14.52 -9.60
C ALA A 440 -37.83 -14.83 -10.73
N ILE A 441 -38.20 -14.49 -11.98
CA ILE A 441 -37.46 -14.89 -13.19
C ILE A 441 -36.56 -13.78 -13.81
N GLY A 442 -36.48 -12.60 -13.19
CA GLY A 442 -35.57 -11.53 -13.62
C GLY A 442 -36.17 -10.13 -13.47
N GLN A 443 -35.37 -9.14 -13.87
CA GLN A 443 -35.69 -7.71 -13.79
C GLN A 443 -35.16 -6.99 -15.04
N THR A 444 -35.76 -5.85 -15.37
CA THR A 444 -35.41 -5.01 -16.52
C THR A 444 -35.48 -3.53 -16.14
N THR A 445 -34.77 -2.70 -16.90
CA THR A 445 -34.80 -1.24 -16.74
C THR A 445 -36.10 -0.69 -17.32
N ASP A 446 -36.74 0.23 -16.58
CA ASP A 446 -37.87 1.01 -17.08
C ASP A 446 -37.36 2.34 -17.63
N THR A 447 -37.20 2.45 -18.94
CA THR A 447 -36.72 3.66 -19.64
C THR A 447 -37.83 4.50 -20.26
N GLY A 448 -39.10 4.22 -19.92
CA GLY A 448 -40.26 4.94 -20.49
C GLY A 448 -40.24 6.45 -20.21
N PHE A 449 -39.54 6.89 -19.16
CA PHE A 449 -39.38 8.30 -18.81
C PHE A 449 -38.56 9.11 -19.83
N LEU A 450 -37.84 8.47 -20.76
CA LEU A 450 -37.05 9.15 -21.79
C LEU A 450 -37.84 9.48 -23.06
N TRP A 451 -39.05 8.91 -23.25
CA TRP A 451 -39.75 8.99 -24.53
C TRP A 451 -40.19 10.41 -24.93
N ASP A 452 -40.53 11.26 -23.94
CA ASP A 452 -40.95 12.65 -24.12
C ASP A 452 -39.95 13.66 -23.51
N ASP A 453 -38.67 13.25 -23.39
CA ASP A 453 -37.59 14.03 -22.76
C ASP A 453 -36.32 14.03 -23.67
N LEU A 454 -35.13 14.14 -23.08
CA LEU A 454 -33.85 14.14 -23.78
C LEU A 454 -33.58 12.79 -24.50
N PRO A 455 -33.14 12.78 -25.78
CA PRO A 455 -33.00 11.57 -26.60
C PRO A 455 -31.72 10.77 -26.27
N VAL A 456 -31.59 10.32 -25.02
CA VAL A 456 -30.51 9.43 -24.61
C VAL A 456 -30.65 8.09 -25.33
N ARG A 457 -29.56 7.65 -25.98
CA ARG A 457 -29.56 6.41 -26.75
C ARG A 457 -29.69 5.19 -25.83
N LEU A 458 -30.52 4.23 -26.25
CA LEU A 458 -30.69 2.94 -25.61
C LEU A 458 -30.04 1.83 -26.43
N ASN A 459 -29.51 0.83 -25.75
CA ASN A 459 -28.98 -0.36 -26.39
C ASN A 459 -30.13 -1.30 -26.86
N LYS A 460 -29.78 -2.42 -27.50
CA LYS A 460 -30.76 -3.39 -28.02
C LYS A 460 -31.66 -4.06 -26.97
N TRP A 461 -31.31 -3.96 -25.68
CA TRP A 461 -32.05 -4.53 -24.55
C TRP A 461 -32.98 -3.51 -23.88
N GLY A 462 -32.90 -2.23 -24.28
CA GLY A 462 -33.69 -1.14 -23.70
C GLY A 462 -33.02 -0.44 -22.51
N ASP A 463 -31.76 -0.79 -22.20
CA ASP A 463 -30.93 -0.13 -21.17
C ASP A 463 -30.17 1.07 -21.76
N VAL A 464 -29.69 1.98 -20.90
CA VAL A 464 -28.97 3.19 -21.33
C VAL A 464 -27.62 2.82 -21.95
N GLU A 465 -27.35 3.32 -23.15
CA GLU A 465 -26.07 3.12 -23.85
C GLU A 465 -25.03 4.14 -23.37
N ILE A 466 -23.83 3.66 -23.04
CA ILE A 466 -22.68 4.50 -22.65
C ILE A 466 -21.42 4.11 -23.42
N ASP A 467 -20.47 5.05 -23.51
CA ASP A 467 -19.07 4.74 -23.82
C ASP A 467 -18.42 4.12 -22.57
N GLY A 468 -17.97 2.87 -22.69
CA GLY A 468 -17.37 2.13 -21.59
C GLY A 468 -16.04 2.68 -21.09
N SER A 469 -15.36 3.55 -21.84
CA SER A 469 -14.07 4.15 -21.45
C SER A 469 -14.22 5.50 -20.74
N THR A 470 -15.32 6.22 -21.00
CA THR A 470 -15.60 7.56 -20.45
C THR A 470 -16.85 7.62 -19.56
N MET A 471 -17.65 6.56 -19.51
CA MET A 471 -18.94 6.47 -18.81
C MET A 471 -20.03 7.44 -19.32
N GLN A 472 -19.76 8.16 -20.42
CA GLN A 472 -20.68 9.15 -20.99
C GLN A 472 -21.79 8.45 -21.79
N SER A 473 -23.01 8.98 -21.69
CA SER A 473 -24.11 8.59 -22.59
C SER A 473 -23.96 9.27 -23.96
N SER A 474 -25.01 9.21 -24.79
CA SER A 474 -25.06 9.99 -26.04
C SER A 474 -25.10 11.52 -25.82
N GLU A 475 -25.31 11.98 -24.59
CA GLU A 475 -25.40 13.38 -24.21
C GLU A 475 -24.17 13.81 -23.38
N ARG A 476 -23.58 14.96 -23.76
CA ARG A 476 -22.22 15.34 -23.34
C ARG A 476 -21.98 15.34 -21.83
N ASN A 477 -22.89 15.92 -21.04
CA ASN A 477 -22.76 16.02 -19.58
C ASN A 477 -23.70 15.05 -18.83
N VAL A 478 -24.18 14.00 -19.51
CA VAL A 478 -25.02 12.96 -18.91
C VAL A 478 -24.25 11.64 -18.93
N PHE A 479 -24.07 11.07 -17.75
CA PHE A 479 -23.38 9.81 -17.49
C PHE A 479 -24.40 8.79 -17.00
N ALA A 480 -24.11 7.50 -17.14
CA ALA A 480 -24.98 6.45 -16.61
C ALA A 480 -24.18 5.23 -16.14
N GLY A 481 -24.75 4.47 -15.20
CA GLY A 481 -24.10 3.26 -14.70
C GLY A 481 -24.96 2.47 -13.71
N GLY A 482 -24.42 1.33 -13.27
CA GLY A 482 -25.18 0.34 -12.52
C GLY A 482 -26.20 -0.41 -13.38
N ASP A 483 -27.24 -0.94 -12.75
CA ASP A 483 -28.15 -1.89 -13.40
C ASP A 483 -28.93 -1.32 -14.59
N CYS A 484 -29.05 0.01 -14.72
CA CYS A 484 -29.70 0.64 -15.88
C CYS A 484 -28.83 0.69 -17.14
N VAL A 485 -27.59 0.20 -17.07
CA VAL A 485 -26.66 0.04 -18.20
C VAL A 485 -26.36 -1.44 -18.45
N THR A 486 -26.12 -2.21 -17.39
CA THR A 486 -25.68 -3.61 -17.47
C THR A 486 -26.82 -4.63 -17.36
N GLY A 487 -28.01 -4.21 -16.93
CA GLY A 487 -29.00 -5.10 -16.33
C GLY A 487 -28.66 -5.45 -14.87
N PRO A 488 -29.48 -6.27 -14.20
CA PRO A 488 -29.32 -6.60 -12.77
C PRO A 488 -27.93 -7.14 -12.44
N ALA A 489 -27.23 -6.46 -11.53
CA ALA A 489 -25.88 -6.79 -11.11
C ALA A 489 -25.80 -6.94 -9.57
N THR A 490 -24.63 -7.34 -9.08
CA THR A 490 -24.34 -7.40 -7.65
C THR A 490 -24.08 -6.01 -7.07
N VAL A 491 -24.27 -5.84 -5.76
CA VAL A 491 -24.01 -4.55 -5.08
C VAL A 491 -22.58 -4.05 -5.35
N ILE A 492 -21.58 -4.93 -5.30
CA ILE A 492 -20.18 -4.56 -5.50
C ILE A 492 -19.87 -4.12 -6.95
N GLN A 493 -20.58 -4.66 -7.95
CA GLN A 493 -20.49 -4.19 -9.34
C GLN A 493 -21.12 -2.80 -9.50
N ALA A 494 -22.25 -2.56 -8.83
CA ALA A 494 -22.89 -1.25 -8.84
C ALA A 494 -22.01 -0.17 -8.17
N VAL A 495 -21.34 -0.52 -7.06
CA VAL A 495 -20.32 0.31 -6.40
C VAL A 495 -19.18 0.67 -7.37
N ALA A 496 -18.64 -0.33 -8.07
CA ALA A 496 -17.58 -0.12 -9.06
C ALA A 496 -18.00 0.84 -10.18
N ALA A 497 -19.22 0.67 -10.70
CA ALA A 497 -19.77 1.56 -11.73
C ALA A 497 -19.92 3.00 -11.21
N GLY A 498 -20.43 3.17 -9.99
CA GLY A 498 -20.59 4.49 -9.36
C GLY A 498 -19.26 5.22 -9.17
N ARG A 499 -18.22 4.52 -8.71
CA ARG A 499 -16.88 5.10 -8.56
C ARG A 499 -16.27 5.53 -9.90
N ARG A 500 -16.37 4.66 -10.92
CA ARG A 500 -15.87 4.96 -12.27
C ARG A 500 -16.59 6.19 -12.85
N ALA A 501 -17.90 6.28 -12.66
CA ALA A 501 -18.68 7.43 -13.09
C ALA A 501 -18.27 8.71 -12.34
N ALA A 502 -18.07 8.67 -11.02
CA ALA A 502 -17.62 9.83 -10.26
C ALA A 502 -16.26 10.35 -10.72
N THR A 503 -15.31 9.45 -11.02
CA THR A 503 -13.99 9.83 -11.56
C THR A 503 -14.13 10.51 -12.93
N ALA A 504 -14.93 9.92 -13.83
CA ALA A 504 -15.18 10.51 -15.14
C ALA A 504 -15.91 11.87 -15.07
N ILE A 505 -16.85 12.01 -14.13
CA ILE A 505 -17.57 13.26 -13.89
C ILE A 505 -16.61 14.34 -13.37
N ASP A 506 -15.76 14.03 -12.39
CA ASP A 506 -14.76 14.97 -11.85
C ASP A 506 -13.81 15.47 -12.96
N GLU A 507 -13.27 14.57 -13.77
CA GLU A 507 -12.45 14.93 -14.93
C GLU A 507 -13.20 15.84 -15.90
N PHE A 508 -14.44 15.47 -16.24
CA PHE A 508 -15.26 16.24 -17.16
C PHE A 508 -15.55 17.65 -16.65
N VAL A 509 -15.94 17.83 -15.40
CA VAL A 509 -16.31 19.16 -14.87
C VAL A 509 -15.09 20.05 -14.63
N ARG A 510 -13.91 19.46 -14.40
CA ARG A 510 -12.64 20.20 -14.22
C ARG A 510 -11.95 20.52 -15.56
N GLN A 511 -11.93 19.59 -16.51
CA GLN A 511 -11.15 19.69 -17.75
C GLN A 511 -12.02 19.97 -18.99
N GLY A 512 -13.33 19.73 -18.93
CA GLY A 512 -14.28 19.86 -20.04
C GLY A 512 -14.40 18.62 -20.95
N TYR A 513 -13.62 17.57 -20.68
CA TYR A 513 -13.61 16.28 -21.36
C TYR A 513 -13.14 15.18 -20.40
N VAL A 514 -13.45 13.91 -20.72
CA VAL A 514 -12.97 12.73 -19.99
C VAL A 514 -11.81 12.13 -20.77
N ARG A 515 -10.70 11.81 -20.10
CA ARG A 515 -9.64 11.04 -20.74
C ARG A 515 -10.10 9.58 -20.82
N PRO A 516 -9.99 8.91 -21.98
CA PRO A 516 -10.24 7.48 -22.03
C PRO A 516 -9.36 6.77 -21.00
N SER A 517 -10.01 6.15 -20.02
CA SER A 517 -9.29 5.37 -19.00
C SER A 517 -8.86 4.04 -19.62
N HIS A 518 -7.60 3.67 -19.38
CA HIS A 518 -7.08 2.35 -19.69
C HIS A 518 -6.78 1.63 -18.37
N GLU A 519 -6.91 0.30 -18.38
CA GLU A 519 -6.48 -0.49 -17.25
C GLU A 519 -4.96 -0.41 -17.11
N ASP A 520 -4.51 -0.23 -15.87
CA ASP A 520 -3.08 -0.32 -15.58
C ASP A 520 -2.56 -1.70 -15.96
N TYR A 521 -1.33 -1.76 -16.45
CA TYR A 521 -0.66 -3.02 -16.70
C TYR A 521 -0.60 -3.85 -15.40
N ALA A 522 -0.98 -5.13 -15.48
CA ALA A 522 -0.80 -6.08 -14.39
C ALA A 522 -0.39 -7.43 -14.96
N CYS A 523 0.81 -7.88 -14.59
CA CYS A 523 1.22 -9.24 -14.86
C CYS A 523 0.46 -10.21 -13.95
N SER A 524 0.09 -11.37 -14.50
CA SER A 524 -0.50 -12.48 -13.75
C SER A 524 0.33 -13.76 -13.93
N ARG A 525 0.35 -14.62 -12.90
CA ARG A 525 0.88 -15.99 -12.94
C ARG A 525 -0.12 -17.01 -13.51
N GLY A 526 -1.34 -16.60 -13.87
CA GLY A 526 -2.39 -17.47 -14.42
C GLY A 526 -3.48 -17.80 -13.41
N THR A 527 -4.37 -18.73 -13.74
CA THR A 527 -5.46 -19.23 -12.89
C THR A 527 -4.95 -20.24 -11.85
N LEU A 528 -5.83 -20.77 -11.00
CA LEU A 528 -5.47 -21.84 -10.06
C LEU A 528 -4.99 -23.13 -10.76
N GLU A 529 -5.43 -23.38 -11.99
CA GLU A 529 -5.05 -24.57 -12.77
C GLU A 529 -3.65 -24.45 -13.39
N ASP A 530 -3.20 -23.22 -13.66
CA ASP A 530 -1.91 -22.93 -14.29
C ASP A 530 -0.73 -23.04 -13.31
N LEU A 531 -1.00 -23.02 -12.00
CA LEU A 531 0.04 -22.99 -10.97
C LEU A 531 0.52 -24.38 -10.54
N PRO A 532 1.85 -24.58 -10.40
CA PRO A 532 2.39 -25.82 -9.84
C PRO A 532 1.98 -26.03 -8.38
N ARG A 533 1.41 -27.20 -8.06
CA ARG A 533 0.88 -27.50 -6.72
C ARG A 533 1.98 -27.68 -5.66
N ASP A 534 3.16 -28.12 -6.08
CA ASP A 534 4.33 -28.34 -5.23
C ASP A 534 4.84 -27.05 -4.58
N GLU A 535 4.67 -25.89 -5.23
CA GLU A 535 4.98 -24.57 -4.63
C GLU A 535 4.19 -24.30 -3.34
N PHE A 536 3.03 -24.92 -3.16
CA PHE A 536 2.09 -24.67 -2.06
C PHE A 536 2.16 -25.73 -0.94
N GLU A 537 2.89 -26.84 -1.14
CA GLU A 537 2.97 -27.93 -0.17
C GLU A 537 3.73 -27.54 1.11
N VAL A 538 4.64 -26.55 1.02
CA VAL A 538 5.43 -26.05 2.15
C VAL A 538 4.64 -25.11 3.07
N VAL A 539 3.46 -24.65 2.63
CA VAL A 539 2.65 -23.69 3.38
C VAL A 539 1.88 -24.39 4.51
N PRO A 540 1.96 -23.90 5.76
CA PRO A 540 1.23 -24.49 6.87
C PRO A 540 -0.30 -24.43 6.67
N ARG A 541 -0.97 -25.57 6.87
CA ARG A 541 -2.43 -25.68 6.82
C ARG A 541 -3.09 -25.14 8.08
N ALA A 542 -4.18 -24.42 7.91
CA ALA A 542 -4.98 -23.85 9.00
C ALA A 542 -6.47 -23.91 8.64
N ARG A 543 -7.34 -24.04 9.65
CA ARG A 543 -8.80 -24.10 9.43
C ARG A 543 -9.35 -22.72 9.07
N ARG A 544 -10.30 -22.68 8.14
CA ARG A 544 -11.04 -21.48 7.80
C ARG A 544 -11.97 -21.05 8.93
N ALA A 545 -12.01 -19.74 9.19
CA ALA A 545 -12.98 -19.16 10.11
C ALA A 545 -14.41 -19.33 9.57
N VAL A 546 -15.29 -19.91 10.40
CA VAL A 546 -16.70 -20.12 10.09
C VAL A 546 -17.53 -18.98 10.69
N MET A 547 -18.43 -18.38 9.91
CA MET A 547 -19.34 -17.34 10.38
C MET A 547 -20.33 -17.94 11.39
N PRO A 548 -20.37 -17.48 12.65
CA PRO A 548 -21.40 -17.89 13.58
C PRO A 548 -22.78 -17.42 13.11
N ALA A 549 -23.79 -18.28 13.24
CA ALA A 549 -25.16 -17.98 12.83
C ALA A 549 -26.18 -18.54 13.82
N LEU A 550 -27.37 -17.93 13.88
CA LEU A 550 -28.48 -18.39 14.71
C LEU A 550 -28.92 -19.82 14.33
N PRO A 551 -29.47 -20.64 15.24
CA PRO A 551 -30.04 -21.95 14.87
C PRO A 551 -31.29 -21.81 13.97
N PRO A 552 -31.55 -22.74 13.03
CA PRO A 552 -32.69 -22.66 12.10
C PRO A 552 -34.06 -22.41 12.75
N ALA A 553 -34.31 -22.99 13.93
CA ALA A 553 -35.56 -22.81 14.67
C ALA A 553 -35.82 -21.34 15.07
N GLU A 554 -34.76 -20.56 15.33
CA GLU A 554 -34.83 -19.13 15.64
C GLU A 554 -34.91 -18.26 14.36
N ARG A 555 -34.39 -18.77 13.23
CA ARG A 555 -34.43 -18.11 11.92
C ARG A 555 -35.83 -18.07 11.31
N ILE A 556 -36.55 -19.20 11.34
CA ILE A 556 -37.81 -19.40 10.58
C ILE A 556 -38.95 -18.50 11.10
N GLY A 557 -38.94 -18.14 12.39
CA GLY A 557 -40.00 -17.33 13.00
C GLY A 557 -39.67 -15.85 13.16
N SER A 558 -38.53 -15.37 12.66
CA SER A 558 -38.10 -14.00 12.91
C SER A 558 -37.35 -13.38 11.72
N PHE A 559 -37.34 -12.05 11.71
CA PHE A 559 -36.54 -11.24 10.79
C PHE A 559 -35.23 -10.76 11.44
N VAL A 560 -34.82 -11.39 12.55
CA VAL A 560 -33.54 -11.11 13.21
C VAL A 560 -32.41 -11.49 12.27
N GLU A 561 -31.34 -10.70 12.29
CA GLU A 561 -30.12 -10.96 11.51
C GLU A 561 -29.56 -12.35 11.83
N VAL A 562 -29.33 -13.16 10.80
CA VAL A 562 -28.98 -14.59 10.97
C VAL A 562 -27.52 -14.77 11.37
N GLU A 563 -26.62 -14.05 10.72
CA GLU A 563 -25.17 -14.14 10.92
C GLU A 563 -24.71 -13.16 12.02
N LEU A 564 -23.81 -13.59 12.90
CA LEU A 564 -23.45 -12.86 14.13
C LEU A 564 -22.09 -12.14 14.07
N GLY A 565 -21.30 -12.34 13.01
CA GLY A 565 -19.96 -11.75 12.87
C GLY A 565 -18.84 -12.58 13.52
N LEU A 566 -17.59 -12.28 13.15
CA LEU A 566 -16.40 -12.86 13.76
C LEU A 566 -15.98 -12.06 14.99
N THR A 567 -15.33 -12.73 15.95
CA THR A 567 -14.57 -12.02 17.00
C THR A 567 -13.29 -11.41 16.43
N ALA A 568 -12.71 -10.42 17.12
CA ALA A 568 -11.44 -9.81 16.73
C ALA A 568 -10.31 -10.85 16.56
N GLN A 569 -10.20 -11.81 17.48
CA GLN A 569 -9.17 -12.86 17.38
C GLN A 569 -9.40 -13.76 16.16
N GLN A 570 -10.65 -14.18 15.90
CA GLN A 570 -10.96 -14.99 14.72
C GLN A 570 -10.66 -14.25 13.40
N ALA A 571 -10.99 -12.96 13.33
CA ALA A 571 -10.69 -12.14 12.14
C ALA A 571 -9.18 -11.98 11.92
N ARG A 572 -8.41 -11.79 13.00
CA ARG A 572 -6.94 -11.73 12.96
C ARG A 572 -6.31 -13.03 12.50
N ASP A 573 -6.72 -14.16 13.10
CA ASP A 573 -6.22 -15.49 12.76
C ASP A 573 -6.54 -15.85 11.30
N GLU A 574 -7.75 -15.51 10.85
CA GLU A 574 -8.16 -15.72 9.46
C GLU A 574 -7.35 -14.85 8.49
N ALA A 575 -7.17 -13.56 8.79
CA ALA A 575 -6.39 -12.67 7.96
C ALA A 575 -4.90 -13.07 7.88
N ALA A 576 -4.34 -13.60 8.96
CA ALA A 576 -2.97 -14.12 9.01
C ALA A 576 -2.73 -15.35 8.12
N ARG A 577 -3.79 -15.99 7.61
CA ARG A 577 -3.68 -17.07 6.60
C ARG A 577 -3.37 -16.56 5.19
N CYS A 578 -3.39 -15.24 4.96
CA CYS A 578 -3.11 -14.64 3.65
C CYS A 578 -1.70 -15.00 3.17
N LEU A 579 -1.58 -15.39 1.89
CA LEU A 579 -0.30 -15.75 1.26
C LEU A 579 0.43 -14.54 0.64
N GLU A 580 -0.17 -13.35 0.72
CA GLU A 580 0.39 -12.11 0.14
C GLU A 580 0.82 -12.25 -1.33
N CYS A 581 -0.04 -12.85 -2.16
CA CYS A 581 0.29 -13.22 -3.54
C CYS A 581 0.62 -12.02 -4.45
N GLY A 582 0.06 -10.85 -4.18
CA GLY A 582 0.28 -9.62 -4.94
C GLY A 582 1.59 -8.93 -4.58
N CYS A 583 2.15 -8.20 -5.54
CA CYS A 583 3.41 -7.49 -5.35
C CYS A 583 3.32 -6.34 -4.34
N SER A 584 4.24 -6.30 -3.36
CA SER A 584 4.37 -5.20 -2.39
C SER A 584 4.62 -3.83 -3.02
N LYS A 585 5.14 -3.79 -4.26
CA LYS A 585 5.36 -2.56 -5.04
C LYS A 585 4.20 -2.18 -5.96
N GLN A 586 3.01 -2.77 -5.85
CA GLN A 586 1.91 -2.56 -6.81
C GLN A 586 1.60 -1.08 -7.11
N ASN A 587 1.72 -0.20 -6.11
CA ASN A 587 1.44 1.24 -6.24
C ASN A 587 2.69 2.12 -6.51
N HIS A 588 3.90 1.53 -6.53
CA HIS A 588 5.17 2.25 -6.66
C HIS A 588 6.18 1.49 -7.55
N CYS A 589 5.68 0.80 -8.58
CA CYS A 589 6.48 -0.02 -9.48
C CYS A 589 6.75 0.74 -10.78
N SER A 590 7.95 1.30 -10.92
CA SER A 590 8.32 2.04 -12.13
C SER A 590 8.19 1.19 -13.40
N LEU A 591 8.40 -0.13 -13.34
CA LEU A 591 8.17 -1.02 -14.48
C LEU A 591 6.69 -1.03 -14.91
N ARG A 592 5.78 -1.09 -13.94
CA ARG A 592 4.33 -1.09 -14.15
C ARG A 592 3.89 0.25 -14.71
N ASP A 593 4.36 1.36 -14.13
CA ASP A 593 4.06 2.71 -14.60
C ASP A 593 4.46 2.90 -16.07
N GLN A 594 5.65 2.44 -16.43
CA GLN A 594 6.13 2.50 -17.81
C GLN A 594 5.32 1.59 -18.75
N ALA A 595 4.97 0.36 -18.31
CA ALA A 595 4.13 -0.54 -19.09
C ALA A 595 2.73 0.06 -19.36
N THR A 596 2.10 0.64 -18.33
CA THR A 596 0.83 1.35 -18.45
C THR A 596 0.95 2.56 -19.39
N ALA A 597 1.95 3.43 -19.17
CA ALA A 597 2.14 4.65 -19.97
C ALA A 597 2.34 4.35 -21.46
N HIS A 598 2.95 3.20 -21.79
CA HIS A 598 3.18 2.75 -23.16
C HIS A 598 2.12 1.76 -23.68
N ARG A 599 0.98 1.61 -22.99
CA ARG A 599 -0.14 0.73 -23.40
C ARG A 599 0.30 -0.69 -23.73
N VAL A 600 1.18 -1.24 -22.90
CA VAL A 600 1.51 -2.66 -22.92
C VAL A 600 0.31 -3.42 -22.36
N GLU A 601 -0.12 -4.45 -23.07
CA GLU A 601 -1.17 -5.35 -22.62
C GLU A 601 -0.52 -6.65 -22.15
N PHE A 602 -0.98 -7.18 -21.03
CA PHE A 602 -0.52 -8.50 -20.59
C PHE A 602 -1.04 -9.56 -21.56
N ALA A 603 -0.12 -10.36 -22.10
CA ALA A 603 -0.44 -11.52 -22.92
C ALA A 603 0.16 -12.77 -22.26
N THR A 604 -0.57 -13.89 -22.32
CA THR A 604 -0.06 -15.17 -21.86
C THR A 604 1.25 -15.50 -22.60
N PRO A 605 2.37 -15.70 -21.88
CA PRO A 605 3.65 -15.99 -22.51
C PRO A 605 3.60 -17.26 -23.37
N LEU A 606 4.29 -17.24 -24.52
CA LEU A 606 4.42 -18.42 -25.39
C LEU A 606 5.38 -19.47 -24.83
N HIS A 607 6.22 -19.10 -23.86
CA HIS A 607 7.17 -19.97 -23.18
C HIS A 607 6.78 -20.16 -21.71
N ILE A 608 7.27 -21.24 -21.12
CA ILE A 608 7.15 -21.46 -19.67
C ILE A 608 8.07 -20.45 -18.98
N ARG A 609 7.49 -19.56 -18.18
CA ARG A 609 8.26 -18.71 -17.28
C ARG A 609 8.76 -19.56 -16.11
N PRO A 610 10.08 -19.70 -15.91
CA PRO A 610 10.59 -20.46 -14.77
C PRO A 610 10.17 -19.80 -13.47
N TYR A 611 9.74 -20.62 -12.52
CA TYR A 611 9.60 -20.20 -11.13
C TYR A 611 10.92 -20.41 -10.39
N THR A 612 11.34 -19.41 -9.64
CA THR A 612 12.49 -19.47 -8.75
C THR A 612 12.00 -19.25 -7.31
N PRO A 613 12.27 -20.16 -6.36
CA PRO A 613 11.92 -19.95 -4.97
C PRO A 613 12.46 -18.61 -4.43
N ILE A 614 11.67 -17.93 -3.61
CA ILE A 614 12.07 -16.67 -2.99
C ILE A 614 13.25 -16.94 -2.05
N ALA A 615 14.37 -16.23 -2.26
CA ALA A 615 15.56 -16.39 -1.43
C ALA A 615 15.45 -15.50 -0.18
N GLN A 616 15.38 -16.16 0.98
CA GLN A 616 15.43 -15.56 2.32
C GLN A 616 16.75 -15.93 3.01
N ASP A 617 17.86 -15.69 2.31
CA ASP A 617 19.22 -16.07 2.70
C ASP A 617 19.99 -14.95 3.41
N HIS A 618 19.25 -13.95 3.89
CA HIS A 618 19.72 -12.80 4.65
C HIS A 618 18.66 -12.44 5.70
N PRO A 619 19.03 -11.99 6.92
CA PRO A 619 18.07 -11.77 8.01
C PRO A 619 16.91 -10.80 7.69
N PHE A 620 17.14 -9.83 6.79
CA PHE A 620 16.15 -8.81 6.44
C PHE A 620 15.95 -8.55 4.95
N ILE A 621 16.83 -9.05 4.07
CA ILE A 621 16.77 -8.74 2.62
C ILE A 621 16.16 -9.94 1.93
N VAL A 622 15.12 -9.70 1.15
CA VAL A 622 14.39 -10.73 0.41
C VAL A 622 14.67 -10.58 -1.07
N ARG A 623 15.00 -11.67 -1.76
CA ARG A 623 15.27 -11.68 -3.20
C ARG A 623 14.24 -12.55 -3.90
N ASP A 624 13.43 -11.92 -4.75
CA ASP A 624 12.40 -12.57 -5.56
C ASP A 624 12.76 -12.42 -7.04
N HIS A 625 13.47 -13.43 -7.57
CA HIS A 625 13.92 -13.45 -8.96
C HIS A 625 12.77 -13.53 -9.96
N ASN A 626 11.58 -13.94 -9.55
CA ASN A 626 10.41 -13.96 -10.41
C ASN A 626 10.00 -12.54 -10.84
N LYS A 627 10.34 -11.52 -10.05
CA LYS A 627 10.07 -10.11 -10.36
C LYS A 627 11.21 -9.44 -11.14
N CYS A 628 12.38 -10.06 -11.21
CA CYS A 628 13.60 -9.43 -11.74
C CYS A 628 13.54 -9.24 -13.26
N ILE A 629 13.81 -8.01 -13.72
CA ILE A 629 13.94 -7.67 -15.15
C ILE A 629 15.40 -7.53 -15.61
N SER A 630 16.34 -7.97 -14.77
CA SER A 630 17.78 -7.98 -15.05
C SER A 630 18.36 -6.63 -15.52
N CYS A 631 17.82 -5.54 -14.97
CA CYS A 631 18.25 -4.18 -15.27
C CYS A 631 19.64 -3.83 -14.71
N GLY A 632 20.19 -4.65 -13.81
CA GLY A 632 21.52 -4.46 -13.19
C GLY A 632 21.65 -3.26 -12.26
N ARG A 633 20.56 -2.55 -11.94
CA ARG A 633 20.61 -1.36 -11.08
C ARG A 633 21.06 -1.70 -9.66
N CYS A 634 20.64 -2.84 -9.13
CA CYS A 634 21.08 -3.34 -7.82
C CYS A 634 22.56 -3.74 -7.79
N VAL A 635 23.07 -4.34 -8.88
CA VAL A 635 24.49 -4.67 -9.04
C VAL A 635 25.32 -3.39 -9.05
N ALA A 636 24.91 -2.39 -9.84
CA ALA A 636 25.59 -1.09 -9.89
C ALA A 636 25.54 -0.36 -8.53
N ALA A 637 24.41 -0.39 -7.83
CA ALA A 637 24.30 0.20 -6.49
C ALA A 637 25.24 -0.47 -5.47
N CYS A 638 25.35 -1.80 -5.49
CA CYS A 638 26.23 -2.52 -4.57
C CYS A 638 27.72 -2.28 -4.87
N ALA A 639 28.10 -2.25 -6.15
CA ALA A 639 29.48 -2.13 -6.59
C ALA A 639 30.00 -0.68 -6.61
N GLN A 640 29.20 0.27 -7.06
CA GLN A 640 29.64 1.65 -7.37
C GLN A 640 29.12 2.68 -6.36
N VAL A 641 27.91 2.50 -5.83
CA VAL A 641 27.37 3.44 -4.83
C VAL A 641 27.89 3.09 -3.44
N GLU A 642 27.69 1.85 -2.99
CA GLU A 642 28.18 1.44 -1.67
C GLU A 642 29.68 1.07 -1.72
N GLY A 643 30.12 0.28 -2.71
CA GLY A 643 31.52 -0.12 -2.87
C GLY A 643 31.88 -1.49 -2.27
N VAL A 644 30.89 -2.33 -1.96
CA VAL A 644 31.11 -3.66 -1.36
C VAL A 644 31.26 -4.75 -2.42
N ASP A 645 30.59 -4.57 -3.56
CA ASP A 645 30.69 -5.41 -4.78
C ASP A 645 30.30 -6.89 -4.61
N VAL A 646 29.23 -7.15 -3.85
CA VAL A 646 28.74 -8.50 -3.52
C VAL A 646 27.80 -9.07 -4.58
N LEU A 647 27.03 -8.23 -5.27
CA LEU A 647 26.05 -8.68 -6.26
C LEU A 647 26.68 -8.71 -7.66
N ALA A 648 26.32 -9.72 -8.44
CA ALA A 648 26.78 -9.89 -9.82
C ALA A 648 25.68 -10.44 -10.72
N PHE A 649 25.84 -10.25 -12.03
CA PHE A 649 25.03 -10.97 -13.01
C PHE A 649 25.46 -12.44 -13.07
N GLN A 650 24.48 -13.32 -13.19
CA GLN A 650 24.69 -14.75 -13.36
C GLN A 650 23.87 -15.25 -14.53
N LEU A 651 24.34 -16.34 -15.16
CA LEU A 651 23.60 -17.01 -16.22
C LEU A 651 23.08 -18.33 -15.66
N GLU A 652 21.77 -18.41 -15.45
CA GLU A 652 21.11 -19.59 -14.89
C GLU A 652 20.01 -20.05 -15.84
N GLY A 653 20.07 -21.31 -16.29
CA GLY A 653 19.08 -21.85 -17.22
C GLY A 653 18.94 -21.06 -18.55
N GLY A 654 20.02 -20.39 -18.99
CA GLY A 654 20.00 -19.53 -20.19
C GLY A 654 19.42 -18.13 -19.96
N ARG A 655 19.05 -17.78 -18.72
CA ARG A 655 18.53 -16.47 -18.32
C ARG A 655 19.59 -15.69 -17.55
N LEU A 656 19.66 -14.39 -17.82
CA LEU A 656 20.48 -13.48 -17.03
C LEU A 656 19.74 -13.17 -15.73
N THR A 657 20.28 -13.56 -14.59
CA THR A 657 19.74 -13.28 -13.25
C THR A 657 20.75 -12.45 -12.44
N VAL A 658 20.36 -12.02 -11.23
CA VAL A 658 21.26 -11.34 -10.29
C VAL A 658 21.46 -12.22 -9.07
N GLY A 659 22.69 -12.64 -8.82
CA GLY A 659 23.06 -13.42 -7.64
C GLY A 659 24.22 -12.78 -6.88
N THR A 660 24.82 -13.55 -5.99
CA THR A 660 26.02 -13.16 -5.25
C THR A 660 27.26 -13.48 -6.08
N ARG A 661 28.34 -12.73 -5.91
CA ARG A 661 29.58 -12.91 -6.67
C ARG A 661 30.25 -14.27 -6.40
N THR A 662 30.01 -14.84 -5.22
CA THR A 662 30.59 -16.10 -4.75
C THR A 662 29.64 -17.30 -4.85
N ASP A 663 28.42 -17.11 -5.36
CA ASP A 663 27.31 -18.09 -5.33
C ASP A 663 26.88 -18.53 -3.91
N GLU A 664 27.42 -17.90 -2.85
CA GLU A 664 27.04 -18.18 -1.47
C GLU A 664 25.75 -17.43 -1.07
N PRO A 665 25.00 -17.93 -0.06
CA PRO A 665 23.93 -17.19 0.60
C PRO A 665 24.33 -15.75 0.95
N LEU A 666 23.47 -14.77 0.68
CA LEU A 666 23.79 -13.34 0.85
C LEU A 666 24.32 -13.01 2.27
N GLY A 667 23.74 -13.60 3.31
CA GLY A 667 24.18 -13.42 4.70
C GLY A 667 25.58 -13.96 5.02
N LEU A 668 26.12 -14.86 4.19
CA LEU A 668 27.46 -15.45 4.32
C LEU A 668 28.52 -14.73 3.50
N THR A 669 28.13 -13.82 2.63
CA THR A 669 29.05 -12.98 1.83
C THR A 669 29.57 -11.77 2.62
N ASP A 670 30.35 -10.90 1.98
CA ASP A 670 30.74 -9.57 2.50
C ASP A 670 29.56 -8.57 2.61
N CYS A 671 28.31 -8.99 2.41
CA CYS A 671 27.14 -8.11 2.54
C CYS A 671 27.12 -7.39 3.89
N VAL A 672 27.10 -6.06 3.85
CA VAL A 672 27.09 -5.19 5.04
C VAL A 672 25.68 -4.82 5.52
N SER A 673 24.63 -5.42 4.94
CA SER A 673 23.22 -5.11 5.23
C SER A 673 22.79 -3.67 4.92
N CYS A 674 23.53 -2.89 4.12
CA CYS A 674 23.24 -1.46 3.90
C CYS A 674 21.89 -1.20 3.21
N GLY A 675 21.40 -2.14 2.39
CA GLY A 675 20.11 -2.04 1.68
C GLY A 675 20.12 -1.23 0.38
N GLN A 676 21.26 -0.70 -0.06
CA GLN A 676 21.32 0.15 -1.27
C GLN A 676 20.82 -0.56 -2.54
N CYS A 677 21.01 -1.87 -2.62
CA CYS A 677 20.50 -2.71 -3.72
C CYS A 677 18.97 -2.83 -3.72
N VAL A 678 18.36 -2.98 -2.54
CA VAL A 678 16.91 -3.05 -2.32
C VAL A 678 16.27 -1.73 -2.74
N ARG A 679 16.79 -0.63 -2.20
CA ARG A 679 16.32 0.72 -2.51
C ARG A 679 16.42 1.05 -4.01
N ALA A 680 17.43 0.54 -4.71
CA ALA A 680 17.62 0.78 -6.14
C ALA A 680 16.73 -0.10 -7.06
N CYS A 681 16.01 -1.09 -6.54
CA CYS A 681 15.22 -2.01 -7.37
C CYS A 681 13.94 -1.37 -7.93
N PRO A 682 13.72 -1.33 -9.27
CA PRO A 682 12.56 -0.67 -9.87
C PRO A 682 11.27 -1.52 -9.89
N CYS A 683 11.34 -2.81 -9.59
CA CYS A 683 10.25 -3.77 -9.82
C CYS A 683 9.97 -4.73 -8.65
N GLY A 684 10.55 -4.49 -7.47
CA GLY A 684 10.28 -5.29 -6.26
C GLY A 684 10.97 -6.65 -6.21
N ALA A 685 11.96 -6.91 -7.08
CA ALA A 685 12.77 -8.14 -7.06
C ALA A 685 13.74 -8.21 -5.88
N LEU A 686 14.14 -7.06 -5.34
CA LEU A 686 14.80 -6.95 -4.05
C LEU A 686 13.89 -6.14 -3.14
N ASP A 687 13.54 -6.72 -2.00
CA ASP A 687 12.71 -6.10 -0.97
C ASP A 687 13.32 -6.42 0.41
N TYR A 688 12.64 -6.01 1.49
CA TYR A 688 13.07 -6.25 2.85
C TYR A 688 11.91 -6.55 3.79
N THR A 689 12.23 -7.24 4.88
CA THR A 689 11.27 -7.55 5.95
C THR A 689 10.89 -6.26 6.69
N ARG A 690 9.62 -5.89 6.60
CA ARG A 690 9.07 -4.73 7.29
C ARG A 690 8.68 -5.07 8.72
N GLU A 691 8.88 -4.13 9.64
CA GLU A 691 8.53 -4.27 11.07
C GLU A 691 7.31 -3.43 11.47
N ARG A 692 6.78 -2.59 10.56
CA ARG A 692 5.59 -1.76 10.82
C ARG A 692 4.37 -2.52 11.36
N GLY A 693 4.17 -3.76 10.90
CA GLY A 693 3.07 -4.61 11.40
C GLY A 693 3.20 -4.95 12.89
N GLY A 694 4.41 -5.32 13.33
CA GLY A 694 4.70 -5.60 14.73
C GLY A 694 4.62 -4.35 15.62
N VAL A 695 5.09 -3.20 15.11
CA VAL A 695 4.97 -1.91 15.81
C VAL A 695 3.51 -1.54 16.03
N PHE A 696 2.68 -1.65 14.99
CA PHE A 696 1.25 -1.40 15.13
C PHE A 696 0.57 -2.38 16.10
N SER A 697 0.92 -3.67 16.06
CA SER A 697 0.39 -4.63 17.03
C SER A 697 0.76 -4.26 18.46
N ALA A 698 1.97 -3.71 18.69
CA ALA A 698 2.37 -3.20 20.00
C ALA A 698 1.58 -1.94 20.40
N MET A 699 1.30 -1.02 19.46
CA MET A 699 0.51 0.20 19.71
C MET A 699 -0.96 -0.12 20.05
N ASN A 700 -1.52 -1.16 19.45
CA ASN A 700 -2.91 -1.57 19.69
C ASN A 700 -3.07 -2.48 20.92
N ASP A 701 -1.98 -2.86 21.59
CA ASP A 701 -2.02 -3.63 22.83
C ASP A 701 -2.09 -2.67 24.04
N PRO A 702 -3.23 -2.57 24.75
CA PRO A 702 -3.38 -1.64 25.87
C PRO A 702 -2.48 -1.98 27.08
N ALA A 703 -1.84 -3.16 27.09
CA ALA A 703 -0.86 -3.54 28.11
C ALA A 703 0.57 -3.08 27.79
N ARG A 704 0.80 -2.50 26.61
CA ARG A 704 2.12 -2.04 26.17
C ARG A 704 2.24 -0.52 26.28
N THR A 705 3.47 -0.06 26.47
CA THR A 705 3.85 1.34 26.26
C THR A 705 4.88 1.38 25.14
N VAL A 706 4.53 2.01 24.03
CA VAL A 706 5.36 2.11 22.82
C VAL A 706 6.12 3.42 22.81
N VAL A 707 7.44 3.33 22.92
CA VAL A 707 8.36 4.47 22.91
C VAL A 707 9.08 4.53 21.56
N GLY A 708 8.86 5.60 20.82
CA GLY A 708 9.53 5.87 19.55
C GLY A 708 10.67 6.88 19.69
N PHE A 709 11.76 6.69 18.95
CA PHE A 709 12.82 7.69 18.85
C PHE A 709 13.40 7.82 17.43
N VAL A 710 13.58 9.06 16.97
CA VAL A 710 13.79 9.39 15.55
C VAL A 710 15.19 9.95 15.25
N ALA A 711 15.89 9.33 14.30
CA ALA A 711 17.27 9.69 13.93
C ALA A 711 17.40 11.09 13.28
N PRO A 712 18.59 11.73 13.38
CA PRO A 712 18.80 13.09 12.88
C PRO A 712 18.43 13.25 11.41
N ALA A 713 18.96 12.40 10.52
CA ALA A 713 18.74 12.52 9.07
C ALA A 713 17.27 12.39 8.64
N VAL A 714 16.39 11.80 9.45
CA VAL A 714 14.95 11.67 9.16
C VAL A 714 14.31 13.04 8.90
N ARG A 715 14.76 14.06 9.64
CA ARG A 715 14.24 15.43 9.54
C ARG A 715 14.48 16.07 8.17
N SER A 716 15.53 15.69 7.46
CA SER A 716 15.83 16.20 6.12
C SER A 716 14.79 15.76 5.09
N VAL A 717 14.34 14.50 5.15
CA VAL A 717 13.34 13.96 4.23
C VAL A 717 11.94 14.42 4.62
N ILE A 718 11.60 14.48 5.91
CA ILE A 718 10.30 14.97 6.35
C ILE A 718 10.11 16.45 6.01
N ALA A 719 11.16 17.28 6.20
CA ALA A 719 11.11 18.69 5.81
C ALA A 719 10.86 18.84 4.30
N SER A 720 11.60 18.09 3.46
CA SER A 720 11.40 18.15 2.02
C SER A 720 10.05 17.58 1.57
N HIS A 721 9.59 16.49 2.18
CA HIS A 721 8.35 15.80 1.79
C HIS A 721 7.10 16.65 2.09
N TYR A 722 7.12 17.41 3.17
CA TYR A 722 6.00 18.27 3.59
C TYR A 722 6.23 19.76 3.33
N GLY A 723 7.35 20.14 2.72
CA GLY A 723 7.68 21.54 2.42
C GLY A 723 7.88 22.43 3.66
N LEU A 724 8.45 21.87 4.73
CA LEU A 724 8.65 22.55 6.01
C LEU A 724 9.98 23.32 6.06
N ALA A 725 10.04 24.39 6.86
CA ALA A 725 11.31 25.01 7.19
C ALA A 725 12.17 24.10 8.11
N PRO A 726 13.51 24.18 8.07
CA PRO A 726 14.39 23.32 8.88
C PRO A 726 14.09 23.32 10.39
N ASP A 727 13.72 24.47 10.95
CA ASP A 727 13.40 24.65 12.37
C ASP A 727 12.02 24.11 12.77
N GLU A 728 11.08 23.98 11.82
CA GLU A 728 9.75 23.41 12.05
C GLU A 728 9.76 21.88 12.06
N ALA A 729 10.74 21.26 11.40
CA ALA A 729 10.79 19.82 11.16
C ALA A 729 10.75 18.99 12.45
N SER A 730 11.50 19.39 13.49
CA SER A 730 11.55 18.64 14.76
C SER A 730 10.19 18.58 15.44
N GLY A 731 9.51 19.72 15.54
CA GLY A 731 8.20 19.81 16.19
C GLY A 731 7.12 19.05 15.42
N PHE A 732 7.14 19.15 14.09
CA PHE A 732 6.23 18.40 13.23
C PHE A 732 6.42 16.89 13.35
N ILE A 733 7.67 16.40 13.42
CA ILE A 733 7.96 14.96 13.58
C ILE A 733 7.41 14.42 14.90
N ALA A 734 7.64 15.13 16.01
CA ALA A 734 7.13 14.71 17.30
C ALA A 734 5.59 14.68 17.32
N GLY A 735 4.93 15.66 16.68
CA GLY A 735 3.48 15.66 16.48
C GLY A 735 3.02 14.46 15.63
N LEU A 736 3.71 14.21 14.51
CA LEU A 736 3.39 13.14 13.57
C LEU A 736 3.54 11.76 14.22
N MET A 737 4.61 11.53 14.99
CA MET A 737 4.79 10.29 15.74
C MET A 737 3.64 10.06 16.75
N ARG A 738 3.22 11.10 17.48
CA ARG A 738 2.05 10.99 18.37
C ARG A 738 0.78 10.65 17.60
N ARG A 739 0.58 11.27 16.44
CA ARG A 739 -0.59 11.00 15.59
C ARG A 739 -0.60 9.60 15.01
N VAL A 740 0.58 9.02 14.75
CA VAL A 740 0.72 7.61 14.35
C VAL A 740 0.37 6.64 15.49
N GLY A 741 0.54 7.05 16.76
CA GLY A 741 0.14 6.27 17.93
C GLY A 741 1.25 5.95 18.94
N PHE A 742 2.40 6.62 18.89
CA PHE A 742 3.44 6.44 19.92
C PHE A 742 3.05 7.09 21.25
N ASP A 743 3.18 6.36 22.36
CA ASP A 743 2.89 6.86 23.72
C ASP A 743 3.93 7.87 24.22
N LYS A 744 5.18 7.65 23.83
CA LYS A 744 6.30 8.55 24.08
C LYS A 744 7.18 8.70 22.85
N VAL A 745 7.64 9.92 22.62
CA VAL A 745 8.46 10.29 21.47
C VAL A 745 9.71 11.02 21.95
N PHE A 746 10.88 10.48 21.62
CA PHE A 746 12.18 11.08 21.95
C PHE A 746 12.96 11.45 20.70
N ASP A 747 13.84 12.44 20.80
CA ASP A 747 14.79 12.75 19.74
C ASP A 747 16.06 11.90 19.91
N PHE A 748 16.39 11.11 18.89
CA PHE A 748 17.60 10.30 18.85
C PHE A 748 18.87 11.14 18.94
N VAL A 749 18.81 12.44 18.59
CA VAL A 749 19.94 13.37 18.73
C VAL A 749 20.45 13.42 20.16
N PHE A 750 19.60 13.25 21.17
CA PHE A 750 20.03 13.13 22.55
C PHE A 750 21.07 12.01 22.72
N ALA A 751 20.81 10.84 22.14
CA ALA A 751 21.76 9.73 22.20
C ALA A 751 22.99 9.94 21.32
N ALA A 752 22.90 10.77 20.26
CA ALA A 752 24.08 11.19 19.50
C ALA A 752 25.01 12.06 20.36
N ASP A 753 24.46 12.98 21.16
CA ASP A 753 25.23 13.75 22.13
C ASP A 753 25.87 12.83 23.18
N LEU A 754 25.13 11.83 23.67
CA LEU A 754 25.65 10.82 24.59
C LEU A 754 26.82 10.03 23.98
N THR A 755 26.70 9.63 22.71
CA THR A 755 27.79 8.97 21.98
C THR A 755 29.02 9.86 21.89
N ILE A 756 28.89 11.16 21.60
CA ILE A 756 30.04 12.07 21.57
C ILE A 756 30.74 12.15 22.92
N VAL A 757 29.97 12.24 24.02
CA VAL A 757 30.56 12.33 25.35
C VAL A 757 31.37 11.08 25.70
N GLU A 758 30.86 9.88 25.41
CA GLU A 758 31.61 8.62 25.64
C GLU A 758 32.76 8.43 24.64
N GLU A 759 32.49 8.57 23.34
CA GLU A 759 33.43 8.27 22.26
C GLU A 759 34.61 9.25 22.22
N THR A 760 34.36 10.53 22.54
CA THR A 760 35.44 11.53 22.66
C THR A 760 36.25 11.33 23.92
N THR A 761 35.63 10.88 25.03
CA THR A 761 36.38 10.55 26.25
C THR A 761 37.32 9.37 25.99
N GLU A 762 36.82 8.30 25.37
CA GLU A 762 37.63 7.15 24.93
C GLU A 762 38.76 7.59 23.99
N PHE A 763 38.46 8.49 23.04
CA PHE A 763 39.45 9.03 22.11
C PHE A 763 40.59 9.77 22.83
N LEU A 764 40.25 10.67 23.76
CA LEU A 764 41.25 11.44 24.52
C LEU A 764 42.12 10.54 25.39
N GLU A 765 41.56 9.46 25.95
CA GLU A 765 42.32 8.44 26.68
C GLU A 765 43.29 7.67 25.77
N ARG A 766 42.85 7.30 24.55
CA ARG A 766 43.72 6.64 23.56
C ARG A 766 44.84 7.55 23.07
N VAL A 767 44.56 8.84 22.84
CA VAL A 767 45.59 9.84 22.51
C VAL A 767 46.61 9.99 23.63
N THR A 768 46.16 9.98 24.89
CA THR A 768 47.04 10.11 26.05
C THR A 768 47.90 8.86 26.27
N SER A 769 47.34 7.67 26.06
CA SER A 769 48.05 6.39 26.24
C SER A 769 48.93 6.01 25.03
N GLY A 770 48.61 6.51 23.84
CA GLY A 770 49.28 6.11 22.59
C GLY A 770 48.91 4.71 22.09
N GLU A 771 47.88 4.08 22.68
CA GLU A 771 47.44 2.73 22.33
C GLU A 771 46.15 2.75 21.50
N ARG A 772 46.01 1.80 20.56
CA ARG A 772 44.81 1.60 19.72
C ARG A 772 44.41 2.84 18.91
N LEU A 773 45.41 3.53 18.34
CA LEU A 773 45.26 4.62 17.38
C LEU A 773 45.52 4.15 15.93
N PRO A 774 44.85 4.72 14.92
CA PRO A 774 43.74 5.69 15.05
C PRO A 774 42.48 5.07 15.67
N GLN A 775 41.69 5.86 16.42
CA GLN A 775 40.34 5.44 16.80
C GLN A 775 39.42 5.49 15.58
N LEU A 776 38.70 4.41 15.31
CA LEU A 776 37.73 4.32 14.22
C LEU A 776 36.33 4.40 14.80
N THR A 777 35.46 5.24 14.24
CA THR A 777 34.07 5.34 14.72
C THR A 777 33.31 4.01 14.58
N SER A 778 32.38 3.72 15.48
CA SER A 778 31.60 2.47 15.50
C SER A 778 30.10 2.65 15.27
N CYS A 779 29.62 3.89 15.12
CA CYS A 779 28.18 4.19 15.08
C CYS A 779 27.45 3.74 13.79
N CYS A 780 28.19 3.49 12.71
CA CYS A 780 27.65 3.05 11.42
C CYS A 780 27.70 1.51 11.28
N PRO A 781 26.56 0.80 11.31
CA PRO A 781 26.55 -0.67 11.28
C PRO A 781 27.06 -1.25 9.96
N GLY A 782 26.88 -0.56 8.83
CA GLY A 782 27.45 -1.00 7.55
C GLY A 782 28.98 -1.02 7.57
N TRP A 783 29.59 -0.05 8.26
CA TRP A 783 31.03 0.01 8.46
C TRP A 783 31.52 -1.09 9.42
N VAL A 784 30.86 -1.25 10.57
CA VAL A 784 31.19 -2.33 11.53
C VAL A 784 31.08 -3.70 10.86
N ASN A 785 30.02 -3.95 10.09
CA ASN A 785 29.85 -5.19 9.35
C ASN A 785 30.98 -5.43 8.33
N LEU A 786 31.47 -4.38 7.65
CA LEU A 786 32.60 -4.50 6.73
C LEU A 786 33.88 -4.87 7.49
N VAL A 787 34.14 -4.25 8.64
CA VAL A 787 35.29 -4.56 9.50
C VAL A 787 35.24 -6.02 9.94
N GLU A 788 34.12 -6.49 10.49
CA GLU A 788 34.00 -7.86 10.98
C GLU A 788 34.20 -8.91 9.89
N ARG A 789 33.78 -8.62 8.64
CA ARG A 789 33.81 -9.56 7.52
C ARG A 789 35.12 -9.50 6.70
N ARG A 790 35.60 -8.29 6.38
CA ARG A 790 36.70 -8.07 5.43
C ARG A 790 38.00 -7.59 6.08
N PHE A 791 37.92 -6.87 7.20
CA PHE A 791 39.08 -6.28 7.88
C PHE A 791 39.08 -6.52 9.40
N PRO A 792 38.96 -7.79 9.87
CA PRO A 792 38.80 -8.08 11.30
C PRO A 792 39.99 -7.60 12.15
N GLU A 793 41.16 -7.38 11.54
CA GLU A 793 42.33 -6.77 12.17
C GLU A 793 42.09 -5.32 12.66
N LEU A 794 41.08 -4.62 12.14
CA LEU A 794 40.73 -3.26 12.55
C LEU A 794 39.80 -3.21 13.77
N ILE A 795 39.25 -4.36 14.21
CA ILE A 795 38.35 -4.43 15.37
C ILE A 795 38.94 -3.75 16.62
N PRO A 796 40.21 -3.95 17.00
CA PRO A 796 40.80 -3.29 18.17
C PRO A 796 40.84 -1.76 18.09
N LEU A 797 40.73 -1.20 16.88
CA LEU A 797 40.74 0.24 16.63
C LEU A 797 39.35 0.86 16.67
N LEU A 798 38.28 0.07 16.51
CA LEU A 798 36.91 0.57 16.67
C LEU A 798 36.70 1.16 18.07
N SER A 799 35.94 2.24 18.15
CA SER A 799 35.40 2.72 19.42
C SER A 799 34.57 1.62 20.07
N SER A 800 34.74 1.47 21.39
CA SER A 800 33.92 0.55 22.18
C SER A 800 32.51 1.08 22.38
N CYS A 801 32.25 2.37 22.10
CA CYS A 801 30.93 2.96 22.21
C CYS A 801 29.91 2.20 21.33
N ARG A 802 28.74 1.96 21.89
CA ARG A 802 27.55 1.55 21.14
C ARG A 802 27.13 2.70 20.22
N SER A 803 26.39 2.37 19.15
CA SER A 803 25.80 3.45 18.34
C SER A 803 24.73 4.20 19.12
N PRO A 804 24.39 5.43 18.71
CA PRO A 804 23.32 6.20 19.36
C PRO A 804 21.96 5.45 19.43
N GLN A 805 21.68 4.56 18.46
CA GLN A 805 20.47 3.72 18.50
C GLN A 805 20.45 2.82 19.73
N GLN A 806 21.55 2.10 19.95
CA GLN A 806 21.64 1.13 21.03
C GLN A 806 21.83 1.82 22.38
N MET A 807 22.56 2.95 22.41
CA MET A 807 22.65 3.79 23.61
C MET A 807 21.27 4.31 24.01
N MET A 808 20.45 4.79 23.07
CA MET A 808 19.08 5.23 23.37
C MET A 808 18.23 4.09 23.91
N GLY A 809 18.23 2.94 23.23
CA GLY A 809 17.47 1.75 23.66
C GLY A 809 17.85 1.30 25.08
N ALA A 810 19.15 1.15 25.34
CA ALA A 810 19.66 0.80 26.66
C ALA A 810 19.27 1.85 27.73
N THR A 811 19.43 3.14 27.43
CA THR A 811 19.09 4.25 28.34
C THR A 811 17.58 4.30 28.64
N VAL A 812 16.73 4.08 27.65
CA VAL A 812 15.28 4.04 27.83
C VAL A 812 14.88 2.86 28.71
N LYS A 813 15.44 1.67 28.47
CA LYS A 813 15.12 0.48 29.26
C LYS A 813 15.75 0.48 30.65
N SER A 814 16.89 1.15 30.86
CA SER A 814 17.56 1.16 32.17
C SER A 814 17.16 2.37 33.03
N HIS A 815 17.17 3.58 32.48
CA HIS A 815 16.94 4.81 33.24
C HIS A 815 15.48 5.27 33.16
N PHE A 816 14.91 5.40 31.96
CA PHE A 816 13.54 5.90 31.81
C PHE A 816 12.53 4.94 32.44
N ALA A 817 12.59 3.64 32.12
CA ALA A 817 11.68 2.63 32.65
C ALA A 817 11.64 2.62 34.19
N GLN A 818 12.82 2.72 34.83
CA GLN A 818 12.94 2.81 36.29
C GLN A 818 12.34 4.12 36.84
N ARG A 819 12.60 5.24 36.16
CA ARG A 819 12.12 6.56 36.56
C ARG A 819 10.60 6.66 36.54
N VAL A 820 9.94 6.09 35.53
CA VAL A 820 8.47 6.13 35.38
C VAL A 820 7.76 4.91 35.95
N GLY A 821 8.49 3.89 36.38
CA GLY A 821 7.93 2.68 37.00
C GLY A 821 7.26 1.71 36.01
N ILE A 822 7.74 1.66 34.77
CA ILE A 822 7.20 0.75 33.73
C ILE A 822 8.01 -0.57 33.73
N PRO A 823 7.36 -1.74 33.87
CA PRO A 823 8.03 -3.04 33.70
C PRO A 823 8.56 -3.24 32.28
N LEU A 824 9.73 -3.88 32.14
CA LEU A 824 10.38 -4.05 30.82
C LEU A 824 9.56 -4.90 29.86
N GLU A 825 8.76 -5.82 30.36
CA GLU A 825 7.86 -6.64 29.55
C GLU A 825 6.70 -5.85 28.94
N GLN A 826 6.36 -4.69 29.51
CA GLN A 826 5.33 -3.78 28.99
C GLN A 826 5.93 -2.72 28.06
N LEU A 827 7.23 -2.46 28.15
CA LEU A 827 7.92 -1.45 27.37
C LEU A 827 8.31 -1.99 25.98
N TYR A 828 7.91 -1.28 24.93
CA TYR A 828 8.27 -1.61 23.55
C TYR A 828 8.96 -0.41 22.88
N THR A 829 10.23 -0.57 22.54
CA THR A 829 11.11 0.50 22.02
C THR A 829 11.28 0.40 20.51
N VAL A 830 11.07 1.52 19.81
CA VAL A 830 11.08 1.58 18.35
C VAL A 830 12.03 2.68 17.88
N SER A 831 12.99 2.32 17.04
CA SER A 831 13.89 3.30 16.42
C SER A 831 13.42 3.65 15.01
N ILE A 832 13.28 4.94 14.70
CA ILE A 832 12.95 5.44 13.35
C ILE A 832 14.22 5.99 12.72
N VAL A 833 14.74 5.30 11.69
CA VAL A 833 16.10 5.52 11.18
C VAL A 833 16.16 5.51 9.64
N PRO A 834 17.14 6.15 9.02
CA PRO A 834 17.29 6.15 7.56
C PRO A 834 18.05 4.92 7.02
N CYS A 835 18.14 3.81 7.77
CA CYS A 835 19.11 2.75 7.49
C CYS A 835 18.53 1.35 7.68
N LEU A 836 18.71 0.47 6.68
CA LEU A 836 18.33 -0.94 6.81
C LEU A 836 19.29 -1.72 7.71
N ALA A 837 20.59 -1.42 7.68
CA ALA A 837 21.58 -2.10 8.52
C ALA A 837 21.35 -1.88 10.02
N LYS A 838 20.56 -0.87 10.42
CA LYS A 838 20.14 -0.66 11.80
C LYS A 838 19.17 -1.73 12.32
N LYS A 839 18.38 -2.38 11.43
CA LYS A 839 17.59 -3.59 11.76
C LYS A 839 18.52 -4.74 12.14
N TYR A 840 19.56 -4.95 11.34
CA TYR A 840 20.60 -5.93 11.64
C TYR A 840 21.30 -5.64 12.97
N GLU A 841 21.64 -4.38 13.21
CA GLU A 841 22.23 -3.97 14.49
C GLU A 841 21.31 -4.27 15.68
N ALA A 842 20.02 -3.90 15.62
CA ALA A 842 19.07 -4.16 16.71
C ALA A 842 18.84 -5.65 17.01
N ALA A 843 19.08 -6.53 16.03
CA ALA A 843 18.92 -7.97 16.21
C ALA A 843 20.18 -8.68 16.76
N ARG A 844 21.31 -7.97 16.92
CA ARG A 844 22.56 -8.57 17.39
C ARG A 844 22.49 -8.95 18.89
N PRO A 845 22.91 -10.16 19.29
CA PRO A 845 22.79 -10.64 20.68
C PRO A 845 23.49 -9.78 21.75
N GLU A 846 24.58 -9.11 21.40
CA GLU A 846 25.32 -8.22 22.30
C GLU A 846 24.57 -6.94 22.67
N PHE A 847 23.53 -6.57 21.91
CA PHE A 847 22.63 -5.46 22.25
C PHE A 847 21.36 -5.96 22.95
N ALA A 848 21.55 -6.96 23.83
CA ALA A 848 20.54 -7.44 24.76
C ALA A 848 21.06 -7.35 26.19
N THR A 849 20.93 -6.15 26.78
CA THR A 849 21.33 -5.90 28.16
C THR A 849 20.50 -6.77 29.12
N ASP A 850 21.18 -7.59 29.93
CA ASP A 850 20.55 -8.54 30.86
C ASP A 850 19.51 -9.48 30.20
N GLY A 851 19.74 -9.83 28.92
CA GLY A 851 18.87 -10.71 28.13
C GLY A 851 17.64 -10.02 27.51
N VAL A 852 17.49 -8.71 27.70
CA VAL A 852 16.43 -7.89 27.09
C VAL A 852 17.04 -7.06 25.97
N ARG A 853 16.53 -7.18 24.74
CA ARG A 853 17.01 -6.38 23.60
C ARG A 853 16.93 -4.89 23.92
N ASP A 854 17.93 -4.12 23.56
CA ASP A 854 17.93 -2.67 23.78
C ASP A 854 16.86 -1.97 22.92
N VAL A 855 16.65 -2.45 21.68
CA VAL A 855 15.65 -1.96 20.72
C VAL A 855 14.77 -3.11 20.24
N ASP A 856 13.45 -2.96 20.31
CA ASP A 856 12.50 -4.04 19.97
C ASP A 856 12.14 -4.09 18.48
N ALA A 857 12.07 -2.94 17.82
CA ALA A 857 11.82 -2.83 16.38
C ALA A 857 12.53 -1.60 15.78
N VAL A 858 12.82 -1.65 14.48
CA VAL A 858 13.43 -0.55 13.74
C VAL A 858 12.58 -0.22 12.52
N LEU A 859 12.01 0.98 12.49
CA LEU A 859 11.32 1.50 11.31
C LEU A 859 12.30 2.29 10.45
N THR A 860 12.37 1.97 9.18
CA THR A 860 12.99 2.87 8.20
C THR A 860 12.16 4.14 8.04
N THR A 861 12.75 5.24 7.56
CA THR A 861 11.97 6.44 7.19
C THR A 861 10.87 6.11 6.20
N THR A 862 11.15 5.25 5.22
CA THR A 862 10.14 4.75 4.28
C THR A 862 9.03 3.98 5.00
N GLU A 863 9.34 3.06 5.93
CA GLU A 863 8.29 2.36 6.70
C GLU A 863 7.46 3.31 7.57
N PHE A 864 8.08 4.33 8.17
CA PHE A 864 7.36 5.32 8.95
C PHE A 864 6.41 6.15 8.06
N LEU A 865 6.86 6.57 6.87
CA LEU A 865 5.99 7.24 5.90
C LEU A 865 4.89 6.29 5.36
N GLU A 866 5.21 5.01 5.11
CA GLU A 866 4.20 4.00 4.77
C GLU A 866 3.15 3.88 5.88
N MET A 867 3.53 3.93 7.16
CA MET A 867 2.58 3.93 8.29
C MET A 867 1.70 5.18 8.30
N VAL A 868 2.28 6.35 8.04
CA VAL A 868 1.55 7.63 7.94
C VAL A 868 0.56 7.58 6.78
N GLU A 869 0.97 7.09 5.61
CA GLU A 869 0.13 6.86 4.45
C GLU A 869 -0.99 5.85 4.77
N MET A 870 -0.68 4.76 5.47
CA MET A 870 -1.65 3.76 5.96
C MET A 870 -2.64 4.31 6.96
N LEU A 871 -2.36 5.46 7.58
CA LEU A 871 -3.27 6.20 8.45
C LEU A 871 -3.92 7.43 7.76
N HIS A 872 -3.53 7.76 6.51
CA HIS A 872 -4.02 8.92 5.72
C HIS A 872 -3.86 10.21 6.51
N LEU A 873 -2.83 10.27 7.34
CA LEU A 873 -2.50 11.48 8.03
C LEU A 873 -1.95 12.46 7.00
N SER A 874 -2.64 13.57 6.84
CA SER A 874 -2.20 14.71 6.07
C SER A 874 -1.52 15.73 6.99
N PRO A 875 -0.76 16.69 6.45
CA PRO A 875 -0.04 17.68 7.27
C PRO A 875 -0.95 18.46 8.22
N GLN A 876 -2.21 18.68 7.84
CA GLN A 876 -3.19 19.40 8.66
C GLN A 876 -3.69 18.59 9.87
N ASP A 877 -3.48 17.27 9.88
CA ASP A 877 -3.84 16.39 11.00
C ASP A 877 -2.76 16.35 12.09
N VAL A 878 -1.65 17.06 11.88
CA VAL A 878 -0.47 17.05 12.74
C VAL A 878 -0.31 18.41 13.41
N GLU A 879 -0.55 18.43 14.72
CA GLU A 879 -0.16 19.57 15.55
C GLU A 879 1.32 19.42 15.93
N PRO A 880 2.20 20.39 15.61
CA PRO A 880 3.59 20.37 16.06
C PRO A 880 3.67 20.29 17.59
N ALA A 881 4.57 19.45 18.08
CA ALA A 881 4.71 19.18 19.51
C ALA A 881 6.18 19.08 19.93
N GLU A 882 6.46 19.18 21.23
CA GLU A 882 7.82 18.97 21.76
C GLU A 882 8.12 17.48 21.95
N PHE A 883 9.40 17.09 21.94
CA PHE A 883 9.81 15.75 22.36
C PHE A 883 9.64 15.57 23.88
N ASP A 884 9.40 14.36 24.33
CA ASP A 884 9.12 14.09 25.75
C ASP A 884 10.38 14.21 26.63
N GLU A 885 10.19 14.73 27.84
CA GLU A 885 11.17 14.63 28.92
C GLU A 885 11.36 13.15 29.35
N PRO A 886 12.55 12.73 29.79
CA PRO A 886 13.69 13.55 30.21
C PRO A 886 14.77 13.74 29.14
N TYR A 887 14.47 13.52 27.85
CA TYR A 887 15.47 13.57 26.75
C TYR A 887 15.10 14.61 25.68
N ALA A 888 14.40 15.67 26.08
CA ALA A 888 13.82 16.63 25.15
C ALA A 888 14.87 17.57 24.54
N ARG A 889 15.90 17.97 25.30
CA ARG A 889 16.90 18.94 24.83
C ARG A 889 18.02 18.25 24.07
N VAL A 890 18.37 18.83 22.93
CA VAL A 890 19.35 18.28 21.98
C VAL A 890 20.32 19.35 21.52
N SER A 891 21.53 18.96 21.13
CA SER A 891 22.53 19.89 20.59
C SER A 891 22.61 19.87 19.07
N GLY A 892 23.03 20.99 18.47
CA GLY A 892 23.33 21.10 17.05
C GLY A 892 24.45 20.14 16.60
N ALA A 893 25.43 19.83 17.47
CA ALA A 893 26.47 18.84 17.17
C ALA A 893 25.88 17.44 16.94
N GLY A 894 24.92 17.03 17.78
CA GLY A 894 24.23 15.76 17.58
C GLY A 894 23.34 15.73 16.33
N VAL A 895 22.79 16.88 15.89
CA VAL A 895 22.01 16.96 14.63
C VAL A 895 22.88 16.64 13.42
N LEU A 896 24.14 17.09 13.43
CA LEU A 896 25.08 16.89 12.31
C LEU A 896 25.45 15.42 12.08
N PHE A 897 25.24 14.51 13.04
CA PHE A 897 25.49 13.06 12.88
C PHE A 897 24.85 12.45 11.63
N GLY A 898 23.76 13.04 11.15
CA GLY A 898 23.08 12.57 9.95
C GLY A 898 23.90 12.71 8.67
N ALA A 899 24.91 13.59 8.64
CA ALA A 899 25.74 13.87 7.48
C ALA A 899 27.20 13.39 7.68
N SER A 900 27.86 13.01 6.59
CA SER A 900 29.28 12.65 6.62
C SER A 900 30.14 13.83 7.11
N GLY A 901 30.95 13.57 8.13
CA GLY A 901 31.82 14.52 8.82
C GLY A 901 31.21 15.11 10.08
N GLY A 902 29.93 14.90 10.33
CA GLY A 902 29.25 15.45 11.51
C GLY A 902 29.71 14.82 12.82
N VAL A 903 30.10 13.54 12.81
CA VAL A 903 30.60 12.86 14.03
C VAL A 903 31.99 13.38 14.36
N ALA A 904 32.87 13.48 13.36
CA ALA A 904 34.21 14.05 13.52
C ALA A 904 34.14 15.52 13.97
N GLU A 905 33.27 16.32 13.39
CA GLU A 905 33.04 17.72 13.78
C GLU A 905 32.57 17.81 15.25
N ALA A 906 31.58 17.01 15.64
CA ALA A 906 31.07 17.00 17.01
C ALA A 906 32.12 16.54 18.03
N ALA A 907 32.91 15.50 17.71
CA ALA A 907 34.01 15.03 18.56
C ALA A 907 35.10 16.08 18.72
N LEU A 908 35.44 16.80 17.64
CA LEU A 908 36.43 17.89 17.68
C LEU A 908 35.98 19.07 18.53
N ARG A 909 34.70 19.48 18.45
CA ARG A 909 34.12 20.53 19.31
C ARG A 909 34.35 20.23 20.80
N MET A 910 34.20 18.96 21.21
CA MET A 910 34.45 18.54 22.60
C MET A 910 35.94 18.36 22.91
N ALA A 911 36.71 17.73 22.03
CA ALA A 911 38.12 17.46 22.23
C ALA A 911 38.94 18.75 22.43
N VAL A 912 38.67 19.79 21.63
CA VAL A 912 39.32 21.10 21.75
C VAL A 912 39.06 21.72 23.12
N GLU A 913 37.80 21.73 23.57
CA GLU A 913 37.43 22.29 24.87
C GLU A 913 38.09 21.54 26.03
N LYS A 914 38.13 20.20 25.97
CA LYS A 914 38.78 19.39 27.00
C LYS A 914 40.31 19.56 27.04
N LEU A 915 40.96 19.74 25.89
CA LEU A 915 42.41 19.91 25.80
C LEU A 915 42.88 21.33 26.16
N THR A 916 42.07 22.35 25.89
CA THR A 916 42.44 23.77 26.11
C THR A 916 41.87 24.36 27.40
N GLY A 917 40.76 23.81 27.89
CA GLY A 917 39.95 24.43 28.94
C GLY A 917 39.06 25.59 28.46
N GLU A 918 39.07 25.91 27.16
CA GLU A 918 38.27 26.98 26.57
C GLU A 918 37.40 26.45 25.41
N PRO A 919 36.15 26.91 25.24
CA PRO A 919 35.31 26.52 24.12
C PRO A 919 35.95 26.90 22.77
N MET A 920 35.74 26.06 21.75
CA MET A 920 36.22 26.32 20.40
C MET A 920 35.56 27.60 19.84
N ALA A 921 36.37 28.52 19.30
CA ALA A 921 35.90 29.84 18.85
C ALA A 921 35.03 29.79 17.58
N ASP A 922 35.36 28.88 16.65
CA ASP A 922 34.58 28.62 15.44
C ASP A 922 34.11 27.17 15.45
N LEU A 923 32.79 26.97 15.53
CA LEU A 923 32.18 25.64 15.57
C LEU A 923 31.91 25.08 14.18
N ASP A 924 32.04 25.88 13.12
CA ASP A 924 31.69 25.50 11.75
C ASP A 924 32.91 24.94 10.99
N MET A 925 33.11 23.63 11.07
CA MET A 925 34.28 22.97 10.47
C MET A 925 34.07 22.62 9.00
N HIS A 926 34.31 23.58 8.12
CA HIS A 926 34.12 23.41 6.67
C HIS A 926 34.97 22.29 6.03
N ASP A 927 36.16 22.01 6.57
CA ASP A 927 37.12 21.04 6.00
C ASP A 927 36.63 19.58 6.09
N VAL A 928 35.75 19.26 7.04
CA VAL A 928 35.19 17.91 7.22
C VAL A 928 33.78 17.77 6.64
N ARG A 929 33.18 18.86 6.15
CA ARG A 929 31.84 18.88 5.52
C ARG A 929 31.92 18.58 4.02
N GLY A 930 30.77 18.32 3.40
CA GLY A 930 30.63 18.04 1.97
C GLY A 930 30.67 16.56 1.58
N LEU A 931 30.54 16.32 0.27
CA LEU A 931 30.31 14.99 -0.33
C LEU A 931 31.59 14.32 -0.86
N GLN A 932 32.77 14.92 -0.67
CA GLN A 932 34.05 14.32 -1.07
C GLN A 932 34.25 12.97 -0.38
N GLY A 933 34.80 11.99 -1.10
CA GLY A 933 34.99 10.62 -0.61
C GLY A 933 35.96 10.50 0.57
N PHE A 934 36.94 11.40 0.63
CA PHE A 934 37.93 11.50 1.69
C PHE A 934 38.12 12.98 2.06
N LYS A 935 38.05 13.29 3.35
CA LYS A 935 38.22 14.64 3.90
C LYS A 935 39.15 14.57 5.12
N GLU A 936 39.91 15.62 5.36
CA GLU A 936 40.85 15.67 6.47
C GLU A 936 40.86 17.04 7.11
N ALA A 937 41.07 17.08 8.42
CA ALA A 937 41.29 18.31 9.16
C ALA A 937 42.33 18.08 10.26
N THR A 938 43.11 19.12 10.55
CA THR A 938 44.06 19.11 11.66
C THR A 938 43.75 20.27 12.57
N VAL A 939 43.52 19.98 13.86
CA VAL A 939 43.25 20.98 14.88
C VAL A 939 44.40 20.98 15.88
N VAL A 940 44.95 22.17 16.13
CA VAL A 940 46.00 22.38 17.14
C VAL A 940 45.37 23.08 18.34
N ALA A 941 45.31 22.40 19.48
CA ALA A 941 44.64 22.88 20.69
C ALA A 941 45.46 22.50 21.95
N GLY A 942 45.76 23.47 22.81
CA GLY A 942 46.42 23.23 24.11
C GLY A 942 47.84 22.67 24.01
N GLY A 943 48.51 22.82 22.85
CA GLY A 943 49.81 22.20 22.56
C GLY A 943 49.73 20.76 22.03
N ALA A 944 48.53 20.16 21.97
CA ALA A 944 48.27 18.90 21.29
C ALA A 944 47.82 19.15 19.85
N THR A 945 48.17 18.23 18.94
CA THR A 945 47.72 18.23 17.55
C THR A 945 46.81 17.03 17.35
N VAL A 946 45.57 17.27 16.96
CA VAL A 946 44.56 16.24 16.65
C VAL A 946 44.31 16.24 15.15
N ARG A 947 44.58 15.11 14.51
CA ARG A 947 44.41 14.89 13.07
C ARG A 947 43.22 13.98 12.86
N VAL A 948 42.23 14.43 12.09
CA VAL A 948 41.03 13.66 11.79
C VAL A 948 40.92 13.37 10.30
N ALA A 949 40.38 12.21 9.97
CA ALA A 949 39.93 11.88 8.64
C ALA A 949 38.45 11.51 8.64
N VAL A 950 37.76 11.80 7.55
CA VAL A 950 36.37 11.41 7.31
C VAL A 950 36.31 10.66 6.00
N ILE A 951 35.85 9.41 6.08
CA ILE A 951 35.60 8.54 4.92
C ILE A 951 34.11 8.55 4.64
N ASN A 952 33.78 8.98 3.43
CA ASN A 952 32.42 9.08 2.95
C ASN A 952 32.13 7.98 1.92
N GLY A 953 31.49 6.89 2.34
CA GLY A 953 31.19 5.73 1.50
C GLY A 953 32.23 4.61 1.62
N LEU A 954 31.78 3.34 1.67
CA LEU A 954 32.68 2.19 1.82
C LEU A 954 33.66 2.01 0.65
N GLY A 955 33.30 2.46 -0.56
CA GLY A 955 34.21 2.46 -1.71
C GLY A 955 35.53 3.21 -1.48
N ASN A 956 35.59 4.10 -0.48
CA ASN A 956 36.79 4.88 -0.13
C ASN A 956 37.61 4.27 1.02
N VAL A 957 37.12 3.21 1.67
CA VAL A 957 37.77 2.58 2.85
C VAL A 957 38.99 1.75 2.46
N ASP A 958 38.90 1.06 1.31
CA ASP A 958 39.80 -0.04 0.93
C ASP A 958 41.29 0.34 0.95
N GLN A 959 41.63 1.55 0.50
CA GLN A 959 43.00 2.05 0.49
C GLN A 959 43.52 2.31 1.91
N LEU A 960 42.70 2.95 2.76
CA LEU A 960 43.09 3.25 4.14
C LEU A 960 43.23 1.96 4.95
N ALA A 961 42.26 1.05 4.86
CA ALA A 961 42.29 -0.21 5.58
C ALA A 961 43.54 -1.03 5.25
N LYS A 962 43.95 -1.09 3.97
CA LYS A 962 45.18 -1.78 3.53
C LYS A 962 46.44 -1.16 4.12
N ARG A 963 46.51 0.17 4.24
CA ARG A 963 47.65 0.88 4.84
C ARG A 963 47.76 0.62 6.33
N ILE A 964 46.62 0.69 7.05
CA ILE A 964 46.57 0.35 8.49
C ILE A 964 47.01 -1.11 8.70
N ARG A 965 46.49 -2.04 7.88
CA ARG A 965 46.89 -3.46 7.93
C ARG A 965 48.39 -3.69 7.65
N ALA A 966 49.00 -2.86 6.79
CA ALA A 966 50.43 -2.92 6.52
C ALA A 966 51.29 -2.35 7.67
N GLY A 967 50.68 -1.83 8.73
CA GLY A 967 51.36 -1.19 9.86
C GLY A 967 51.91 0.20 9.51
N GLU A 968 51.40 0.82 8.44
CA GLU A 968 51.77 2.19 8.09
C GLU A 968 51.13 3.18 9.07
N ASP A 969 51.91 4.17 9.52
CA ASP A 969 51.33 5.34 10.17
C ASP A 969 50.54 6.14 9.13
N VAL A 970 49.21 6.09 9.25
CA VAL A 970 48.30 6.80 8.35
C VAL A 970 48.20 8.29 8.67
N GLY A 971 48.76 8.75 9.79
CA GLY A 971 48.85 10.16 10.16
C GLY A 971 47.57 10.75 10.74
N TYR A 972 46.64 9.92 11.23
CA TYR A 972 45.37 10.35 11.82
C TYR A 972 45.21 9.75 13.22
N ASP A 973 44.49 10.47 14.08
CA ASP A 973 44.23 10.09 15.47
C ASP A 973 42.77 9.60 15.62
N LEU A 974 41.82 10.21 14.91
CA LEU A 974 40.42 9.81 14.82
C LEU A 974 39.98 9.69 13.35
N ILE A 975 39.25 8.64 13.00
CA ILE A 975 38.72 8.44 11.65
C ILE A 975 37.23 8.12 11.71
N GLU A 976 36.42 9.03 11.18
CA GLU A 976 34.99 8.79 10.94
C GLU A 976 34.82 7.96 9.65
N VAL A 977 34.01 6.91 9.71
CA VAL A 977 33.64 6.11 8.54
C VAL A 977 32.14 5.96 8.44
N MET A 978 31.56 6.50 7.36
CA MET A 978 30.16 6.32 7.02
C MET A 978 30.02 5.41 5.79
N ALA A 979 29.16 4.40 5.88
CA ALA A 979 29.04 3.40 4.83
C ALA A 979 28.39 3.95 3.54
N CYS A 980 27.36 4.79 3.70
CA CYS A 980 26.63 5.36 2.57
C CYS A 980 27.22 6.71 2.15
N PRO A 981 27.35 7.00 0.84
CA PRO A 981 27.82 8.30 0.35
C PRO A 981 26.89 9.44 0.78
N GLY A 982 27.46 10.48 1.40
CA GLY A 982 26.77 11.59 2.06
C GLY A 982 26.48 11.35 3.55
N GLY A 983 26.68 10.13 4.07
CA GLY A 983 26.26 9.74 5.41
C GLY A 983 24.82 9.23 5.46
N CYS A 984 24.20 9.32 6.64
CA CYS A 984 22.88 8.77 6.91
C CYS A 984 21.74 9.43 6.11
N ILE A 985 21.89 10.69 5.67
CA ILE A 985 20.94 11.39 4.75
C ILE A 985 20.69 10.64 3.43
N ASN A 986 21.59 9.71 3.07
CA ASN A 986 21.49 8.86 1.90
C ASN A 986 21.45 7.36 2.26
N GLY A 987 21.14 7.02 3.52
CA GLY A 987 20.94 5.64 3.93
C GLY A 987 19.76 4.99 3.20
N ALA A 988 19.79 3.67 3.03
CA ALA A 988 18.80 2.98 2.22
C ALA A 988 17.39 2.90 2.83
N GLY A 989 17.22 3.34 4.08
CA GLY A 989 15.91 3.48 4.72
C GLY A 989 15.18 4.78 4.37
N HIS A 990 15.83 5.68 3.62
CA HIS A 990 15.19 6.83 2.97
C HIS A 990 14.73 6.52 1.55
N PRO A 991 13.76 7.28 1.01
CA PRO A 991 13.52 7.35 -0.43
C PRO A 991 14.81 7.66 -1.20
N VAL A 992 14.93 7.09 -2.41
CA VAL A 992 16.05 7.38 -3.34
C VAL A 992 16.02 8.86 -3.67
N PRO A 993 17.13 9.60 -3.52
CA PRO A 993 17.20 10.96 -4.04
C PRO A 993 17.17 10.94 -5.59
N ASP A 994 16.48 11.90 -6.19
CA ASP A 994 16.38 12.02 -7.65
C ASP A 994 17.75 12.32 -8.28
N ASP A 995 18.55 13.13 -7.59
CA ASP A 995 19.91 13.50 -8.00
C ASP A 995 20.82 13.89 -6.82
N VAL A 996 22.03 14.35 -7.16
CA VAL A 996 23.03 14.80 -6.18
C VAL A 996 22.65 16.13 -5.51
N GLN A 997 21.87 16.99 -6.17
CA GLN A 997 21.43 18.27 -5.61
C GLN A 997 20.48 18.05 -4.43
N GLU A 998 19.57 17.07 -4.56
CA GLU A 998 18.70 16.68 -3.44
C GLU A 998 19.51 16.16 -2.24
N MET A 999 20.59 15.41 -2.47
CA MET A 999 21.48 14.99 -1.38
C MET A 999 22.12 16.18 -0.66
N THR A 1000 22.58 17.19 -1.41
CA THR A 1000 23.12 18.41 -0.83
C THR A 1000 22.05 19.18 -0.06
N ALA A 1001 20.82 19.26 -0.57
CA ALA A 1001 19.70 19.89 0.12
C ALA A 1001 19.39 19.19 1.46
N ARG A 1002 19.39 17.85 1.49
CA ARG A 1002 19.20 17.08 2.72
C ARG A 1002 20.30 17.35 3.76
N GLN A 1003 21.55 17.49 3.33
CA GLN A 1003 22.66 17.88 4.22
C GLN A 1003 22.47 19.30 4.77
N GLN A 1004 22.04 20.23 3.93
CA GLN A 1004 21.89 21.64 4.29
C GLN A 1004 20.86 21.83 5.41
N VAL A 1005 19.76 21.07 5.41
CA VAL A 1005 18.76 21.08 6.49
C VAL A 1005 19.41 20.83 7.85
N LEU A 1006 20.32 19.86 7.97
CA LEU A 1006 20.98 19.56 9.25
C LEU A 1006 21.95 20.66 9.69
N VAL A 1007 22.66 21.26 8.74
CA VAL A 1007 23.59 22.39 8.99
C VAL A 1007 22.82 23.63 9.46
N ASP A 1008 21.68 23.91 8.85
CA ASP A 1008 20.86 25.07 9.22
C ASP A 1008 20.29 24.92 10.64
N ILE A 1009 19.86 23.71 11.02
CA ILE A 1009 19.42 23.41 12.39
C ILE A 1009 20.57 23.58 13.39
N ASP A 1010 21.79 23.10 13.10
CA ASP A 1010 22.95 23.31 13.99
C ASP A 1010 23.24 24.80 14.21
N ARG A 1011 23.16 25.62 13.15
CA ARG A 1011 23.45 27.06 13.25
C ARG A 1011 22.46 27.82 14.12
N THR A 1012 21.21 27.38 14.17
CA THR A 1012 20.15 28.02 14.96
C THR A 1012 19.93 27.36 16.32
N ALA A 1013 20.64 26.28 16.64
CA ALA A 1013 20.46 25.55 17.89
C ALA A 1013 20.95 26.35 19.11
N THR A 1014 20.16 26.33 20.19
CA THR A 1014 20.51 26.95 21.48
C THR A 1014 21.79 26.37 22.08
N HIS A 1015 21.97 25.05 21.96
CA HIS A 1015 23.17 24.34 22.36
C HIS A 1015 23.83 23.75 21.12
N ARG A 1016 25.10 24.08 20.86
CA ARG A 1016 25.85 23.59 19.67
C ARG A 1016 26.95 22.59 20.03
N THR A 1017 27.03 22.17 21.28
CA THR A 1017 28.03 21.22 21.77
C THR A 1017 27.37 20.14 22.62
N SER A 1018 27.77 18.88 22.43
CA SER A 1018 27.18 17.72 23.10
C SER A 1018 27.43 17.72 24.60
N GLN A 1019 28.66 18.05 25.02
CA GLN A 1019 29.06 18.20 26.42
C GLN A 1019 28.37 19.38 27.14
N GLY A 1020 27.79 20.31 26.37
CA GLY A 1020 27.02 21.44 26.89
C GLY A 1020 25.52 21.17 26.99
N ASN A 1021 25.05 19.98 26.57
CA ASN A 1021 23.63 19.63 26.62
C ASN A 1021 23.19 19.43 28.09
N PRO A 1022 22.22 20.23 28.59
CA PRO A 1022 21.77 20.14 29.98
C PRO A 1022 21.18 18.78 30.37
N ASP A 1023 20.50 18.09 29.45
CA ASP A 1023 19.92 16.78 29.75
C ASP A 1023 20.97 15.67 29.81
N ILE A 1024 22.06 15.80 29.05
CA ILE A 1024 23.22 14.90 29.14
C ILE A 1024 23.90 15.06 30.48
N LEU A 1025 24.22 16.30 30.87
CA LEU A 1025 24.86 16.59 32.16
C LEU A 1025 24.01 16.06 33.33
N ARG A 1026 22.70 16.26 33.27
CA ARG A 1026 21.77 15.73 34.27
C ARG A 1026 21.73 14.21 34.27
N LEU A 1027 21.72 13.55 33.11
CA LEU A 1027 21.69 12.08 33.03
C LEU A 1027 22.96 11.45 33.64
N TYR A 1028 24.12 12.07 33.45
CA TYR A 1028 25.35 11.65 34.12
C TYR A 1028 25.26 11.85 35.63
N ASP A 1029 24.85 13.02 36.11
CA ASP A 1029 24.71 13.30 37.54
C ASP A 1029 23.71 12.35 38.24
N GLU A 1030 22.58 12.06 37.59
CA GLU A 1030 21.49 11.27 38.16
C GLU A 1030 21.69 9.75 38.03
N PHE A 1031 22.39 9.26 36.99
CA PHE A 1031 22.40 7.84 36.63
C PHE A 1031 23.78 7.27 36.26
N TYR A 1032 24.46 7.83 35.26
CA TYR A 1032 25.70 7.21 34.74
C TYR A 1032 26.96 7.53 35.55
N GLY A 1033 26.96 8.58 36.38
CA GLY A 1033 28.15 9.08 37.07
C GLY A 1033 29.04 9.89 36.12
N GLU A 1034 30.17 9.32 35.72
CA GLU A 1034 31.11 9.93 34.77
C GLU A 1034 31.19 9.11 33.48
N PRO A 1035 31.59 9.71 32.34
CA PRO A 1035 31.85 8.97 31.11
C PRO A 1035 32.88 7.86 31.37
N GLY A 1036 32.66 6.67 30.83
CA GLY A 1036 33.47 5.49 31.09
C GLY A 1036 33.31 4.83 32.47
N SER A 1037 32.38 5.29 33.33
CA SER A 1037 32.09 4.63 34.61
C SER A 1037 31.66 3.16 34.43
N PRO A 1038 31.70 2.30 35.47
CA PRO A 1038 31.25 0.91 35.34
C PRO A 1038 29.81 0.75 34.84
N VAL A 1039 28.91 1.69 35.17
CA VAL A 1039 27.52 1.67 34.72
C VAL A 1039 27.43 2.13 33.26
N ALA A 1040 28.10 3.23 32.91
CA ALA A 1040 28.19 3.74 31.55
C ALA A 1040 28.83 2.71 30.62
N HIS A 1041 29.98 2.16 30.98
CA HIS A 1041 30.68 1.13 30.22
C HIS A 1041 29.82 -0.13 30.01
N ARG A 1042 29.06 -0.57 31.01
CA ARG A 1042 28.18 -1.74 30.86
C ARG A 1042 27.03 -1.50 29.88
N LEU A 1043 26.44 -0.30 29.88
CA LEU A 1043 25.21 0.01 29.14
C LEU A 1043 25.46 0.69 27.78
N LEU A 1044 26.56 1.43 27.65
CA LEU A 1044 26.86 2.31 26.53
C LEU A 1044 28.04 1.83 25.69
N HIS A 1045 28.76 0.79 26.11
CA HIS A 1045 29.87 0.21 25.36
C HIS A 1045 29.60 -1.26 24.98
N THR A 1046 30.34 -1.75 24.01
CA THR A 1046 30.30 -3.11 23.46
C THR A 1046 31.68 -3.52 22.94
N SER A 1047 31.79 -4.78 22.52
CA SER A 1047 32.95 -5.32 21.84
C SER A 1047 32.52 -6.08 20.60
N TYR A 1048 33.21 -5.84 19.50
CA TYR A 1048 32.95 -6.52 18.23
C TYR A 1048 33.84 -7.76 18.07
N ALA A 1049 33.44 -8.68 17.19
CA ALA A 1049 34.19 -9.91 16.94
C ALA A 1049 34.24 -10.20 15.43
N PRO A 1050 35.31 -10.87 14.94
CA PRO A 1050 35.36 -11.30 13.55
C PRO A 1050 34.12 -12.10 13.18
N PHE A 1051 33.57 -11.84 11.99
CA PHE A 1051 32.41 -12.56 11.49
C PHE A 1051 32.71 -14.06 11.45
N ARG A 1052 31.83 -14.85 12.07
CA ARG A 1052 31.88 -16.31 12.00
C ARG A 1052 30.67 -16.76 11.23
N ALA A 1053 30.90 -17.43 10.10
CA ALA A 1053 29.84 -18.12 9.39
C ALA A 1053 29.28 -19.24 10.29
N THR A 1054 28.17 -18.97 10.96
CA THR A 1054 27.29 -20.01 11.48
C THR A 1054 26.24 -20.27 10.40
N GLU A 1055 25.90 -21.54 10.15
CA GLU A 1055 24.74 -21.85 9.30
C GLU A 1055 23.55 -21.00 9.80
N PRO A 1056 22.87 -20.25 8.93
CA PRO A 1056 21.70 -19.49 9.36
C PRO A 1056 20.72 -20.49 9.97
N GLU A 1057 20.34 -20.29 11.23
CA GLU A 1057 19.08 -20.86 11.69
C GLU A 1057 18.03 -20.29 10.75
N VAL A 1058 17.45 -21.14 9.91
CA VAL A 1058 16.31 -20.78 9.07
C VAL A 1058 15.24 -20.32 10.04
N VAL A 1059 15.08 -19.00 10.18
CA VAL A 1059 13.96 -18.40 10.92
C VAL A 1059 12.72 -18.83 10.15
N ARG A 1060 12.05 -19.87 10.65
CA ARG A 1060 10.82 -20.42 10.09
C ARG A 1060 9.64 -19.51 10.37
#